data_AF-A0A5N5M6B9-F1
#
_entry.id   AF-A0A5N5M6B9-F1
#
_cell.length_a   1.000
_cell.length_b   1.000
_cell.length_c   1.000
_cell.angle_alpha   90.00
_cell.angle_beta   90.00
_cell.angle_gamma   90.00
#
_symmetry.space_group_name_H-M   'P 1'
#
loop_
_entity.id
_entity.type
_entity.pdbx_description
1 polymer ?
#
loop_
_entity_poly.entity_id
_entity_poly.type
_entity_poly.pdbx_seq_one_letter_code
_entity_poly.pdbx_strand_id
1 'polypeptide(L)'
;MNDVVESLDPRELDFDEEEPDDEDFDPGEYRIPFSAVYKTVGFKETGAQVFLSTEPITVRVLEVERFTRAMDRFNPSSKRSASKTMSAVFRIELKHGSFTWVVKRKEKHFIELHRELLRYKTFIRIPLPSRSHTVRRKSVNKSEVRQMPILPRGGREEITRDEQVSSRRKQLEDYLNKLLRMATYRKYHATMEFIDVSQMSFIHDLGPKGLEGMVYKRSGGYRIPGMNCCGHSQICYRWSKRWLVMKDSFLMYLKPDTGAVSFVLLVDKEFSVKMDFKHTETKHGVRIDNLSRSLVLKCSSYRHARWWGQSIEEFVRKHGRAFLRTHRFYSFAKEQENIPAKWYVNGKTYMEDVANALEEAKEEIFITDWWLSPEIFLKRPVVEGNRWRLDCILKRKAQQGVRIFVMLYKEVELALGINSEYSKRTLNHLHSNIKVMRHPDHVSSSVYLWAHHEKLVVIDQSVAFVGGIDLAYGRWDDREHRLTDVGSVTRSTAQDQVDGLALSVSKGLSSINGSRSLDLAELPKLKGVGRTRKSRFSLYRHLHKHGLTHTNSVSSMDSEERGSTRSLQTGVGELMGNTRFWHGKDYCNFVYKDWVQLEKPFDDFIDRYTTPRMPWHDIASVVHGKAARDVARHFIQRWNFYQVKPKYRSLSYPFLLPKSHSTANDLNYQVPHCVNTKVQVLRSAADWSAGIKYHEESIHNAYIQVIAKSKHFLYIENQFFISCADNKQVYNKIGDAIIERIIRAHKENKKFRVYVVTPLLPGFEGDISTGGGSALQAVMHFNYRTMNRGEYSIISQLKKEMNDQWMNYISFGGLRTHSELEGRLVTELIYVHSKMLIADDTTVIIGSANINDRSMLGKRDSEVAVIVEDMEKVASVMDGQAYQAGKFALQLRLECFKMILGAFTDPSIDVSDPISDRFYKEVWMTTASRNASIYEKVFRCLPSSLVRNLQELLSFQTKPGLDKEDPAKAQEMLKKIRGFLVQFPLDFLSEQNLMPSVGTKDHIVIA
;
A
#
# COMPACT_ATOMS: atom_id res chain seq x y z
N MET A 1 -61.88 35.45 -10.19
CA MET A 1 -61.80 34.26 -9.33
C MET A 1 -60.37 33.79 -9.32
N ASN A 2 -59.79 33.75 -8.13
CA ASN A 2 -58.38 33.51 -7.87
C ASN A 2 -57.91 32.15 -8.40
N ASP A 3 -56.77 32.18 -9.08
CA ASP A 3 -55.68 31.21 -9.06
C ASP A 3 -55.96 29.90 -8.29
N VAL A 4 -56.24 28.81 -9.00
CA VAL A 4 -55.89 27.47 -8.50
C VAL A 4 -54.41 27.24 -8.85
N VAL A 5 -53.55 27.95 -8.12
CA VAL A 5 -52.18 27.50 -7.90
C VAL A 5 -52.31 26.33 -6.94
N GLU A 6 -51.91 25.12 -7.37
CA GLU A 6 -51.82 23.95 -6.47
C GLU A 6 -51.10 24.37 -5.18
N SER A 7 -51.82 24.33 -4.05
CA SER A 7 -51.30 24.73 -2.75
C SER A 7 -50.20 23.77 -2.33
N LEU A 8 -48.98 24.27 -2.14
CA LEU A 8 -47.91 23.53 -1.47
C LEU A 8 -48.18 23.51 0.04
N ASP A 9 -49.26 22.84 0.45
CA ASP A 9 -49.68 22.76 1.85
C ASP A 9 -49.12 21.46 2.47
N PRO A 10 -48.17 21.53 3.42
CA PRO A 10 -47.62 20.35 4.06
C PRO A 10 -48.66 19.58 4.89
N ARG A 11 -49.78 20.22 5.30
CA ARG A 11 -50.88 19.55 6.02
C ARG A 11 -51.56 18.47 5.18
N GLU A 12 -51.52 18.60 3.85
CA GLU A 12 -52.03 17.55 2.95
C GLU A 12 -51.19 16.26 3.01
N LEU A 13 -50.00 16.31 3.62
CA LEU A 13 -49.09 15.18 3.78
C LEU A 13 -49.19 14.50 5.16
N ASP A 14 -49.85 15.09 6.15
CA ASP A 14 -49.93 14.52 7.50
C ASP A 14 -50.69 13.17 7.52
N PHE A 15 -50.18 12.18 8.26
CA PHE A 15 -50.91 10.93 8.52
C PHE A 15 -51.78 11.12 9.77
N ASP A 16 -53.01 10.61 9.75
CA ASP A 16 -53.97 10.73 10.87
C ASP A 16 -53.69 9.71 12.00
N GLU A 17 -52.67 8.87 11.86
CA GLU A 17 -52.22 7.86 12.83
C GLU A 17 -50.75 8.14 13.22
N GLU A 18 -50.40 7.88 14.49
CA GLU A 18 -49.06 8.07 15.04
C GLU A 18 -47.99 7.45 14.12
N GLU A 19 -46.97 8.23 13.75
CA GLU A 19 -45.84 7.72 12.97
C GLU A 19 -45.25 6.51 13.73
N PRO A 20 -45.00 5.36 13.08
CA PRO A 20 -44.36 4.24 13.75
C PRO A 20 -43.04 4.72 14.32
N ASP A 21 -42.85 4.56 15.63
CA ASP A 21 -41.59 4.85 16.30
C ASP A 21 -40.46 4.17 15.53
N ASP A 22 -39.40 4.93 15.19
CA ASP A 22 -38.18 4.42 14.55
C ASP A 22 -37.51 3.46 15.58
N GLU A 23 -37.99 2.21 15.75
CA GLU A 23 -37.53 1.29 16.82
C GLU A 23 -36.07 0.77 16.68
N ASP A 24 -35.32 1.20 15.65
CA ASP A 24 -33.91 0.84 15.44
C ASP A 24 -32.95 1.99 15.82
N PHE A 25 -33.14 2.61 16.99
CA PHE A 25 -32.23 3.64 17.50
C PHE A 25 -31.14 3.05 18.40
N ASP A 26 -29.89 3.07 17.94
CA ASP A 26 -28.73 3.11 18.82
C ASP A 26 -28.34 4.59 19.06
N PRO A 27 -28.54 5.15 20.26
CA PRO A 27 -28.24 6.55 20.57
C PRO A 27 -26.74 6.91 20.50
N GLY A 28 -25.86 5.96 20.19
CA GLY A 28 -24.41 6.14 20.15
C GLY A 28 -23.77 6.58 18.81
N GLU A 29 -24.42 6.43 17.66
CA GLU A 29 -23.78 6.68 16.35
C GLU A 29 -24.01 8.10 15.79
N TYR A 30 -23.18 9.05 16.22
CA TYR A 30 -23.14 10.42 15.67
C TYR A 30 -22.53 10.53 14.25
N ARG A 31 -22.04 9.43 13.67
CA ARG A 31 -21.32 9.41 12.38
C ARG A 31 -21.61 8.13 11.60
N ILE A 32 -21.80 8.25 10.28
CA ILE A 32 -21.85 7.09 9.38
C ILE A 32 -20.40 6.60 9.15
N PRO A 33 -20.07 5.33 9.47
CA PRO A 33 -18.72 4.80 9.31
C PRO A 33 -18.32 4.69 7.84
N PHE A 34 -17.01 4.69 7.54
CA PHE A 34 -16.55 4.58 6.15
C PHE A 34 -16.96 3.25 5.52
N SER A 35 -17.06 2.17 6.32
CA SER A 35 -17.55 0.86 5.86
C SER A 35 -18.92 0.88 5.17
N ALA A 36 -19.74 1.93 5.37
CA ALA A 36 -21.02 2.12 4.69
C ALA A 36 -20.89 2.21 3.15
N VAL A 37 -19.72 2.60 2.61
CA VAL A 37 -19.48 2.63 1.15
C VAL A 37 -19.65 1.26 0.48
N TYR A 38 -19.61 0.18 1.26
CA TYR A 38 -19.77 -1.20 0.80
C TYR A 38 -21.17 -1.79 1.04
N LYS A 39 -22.08 -1.04 1.67
CA LYS A 39 -23.43 -1.49 2.06
C LYS A 39 -24.51 -0.66 1.34
N THR A 40 -24.32 -0.40 0.05
CA THR A 40 -25.27 0.42 -0.71
C THR A 40 -26.40 -0.41 -1.31
N VAL A 41 -27.59 0.21 -1.38
CA VAL A 41 -28.80 -0.36 -1.98
C VAL A 41 -29.37 0.51 -3.10
N GLY A 42 -30.30 -0.02 -3.89
CA GLY A 42 -31.00 0.74 -4.94
C GLY A 42 -31.67 2.01 -4.41
N PHE A 43 -31.69 3.08 -5.20
CA PHE A 43 -32.20 4.40 -4.74
C PHE A 43 -33.71 4.40 -4.39
N LYS A 44 -34.46 3.39 -4.85
CA LYS A 44 -35.89 3.23 -4.57
C LYS A 44 -36.18 2.23 -3.45
N GLU A 45 -35.16 1.60 -2.89
CA GLU A 45 -35.29 0.63 -1.80
C GLU A 45 -35.31 1.37 -0.44
N THR A 46 -36.04 0.84 0.52
CA THR A 46 -36.31 1.50 1.82
C THR A 46 -35.22 1.30 2.88
N GLY A 47 -34.22 0.43 2.62
CA GLY A 47 -33.16 0.07 3.57
C GLY A 47 -31.88 0.90 3.52
N ALA A 48 -31.87 2.05 2.85
CA ALA A 48 -30.67 2.86 2.66
C ALA A 48 -30.34 3.70 3.92
N GLN A 49 -29.15 3.51 4.50
CA GLN A 49 -28.61 4.45 5.50
C GLN A 49 -28.10 5.70 4.78
N VAL A 50 -28.83 6.81 4.93
CA VAL A 50 -28.51 8.08 4.24
C VAL A 50 -28.19 9.17 5.23
N PHE A 51 -29.10 9.45 6.17
CA PHE A 51 -29.02 10.59 7.09
C PHE A 51 -28.36 10.20 8.42
N LEU A 52 -27.81 11.19 9.12
CA LEU A 52 -27.32 11.06 10.49
C LEU A 52 -28.52 10.95 11.44
N SER A 53 -28.49 9.96 12.34
CA SER A 53 -29.65 9.57 13.15
C SER A 53 -30.12 10.65 14.13
N THR A 54 -29.22 11.51 14.61
CA THR A 54 -29.50 12.48 15.69
C THR A 54 -29.56 13.95 15.25
N GLU A 55 -29.28 14.25 13.98
CA GLU A 55 -29.12 15.63 13.51
C GLU A 55 -30.30 16.08 12.64
N PRO A 56 -30.97 17.22 12.93
CA PRO A 56 -32.00 17.74 12.06
C PRO A 56 -31.41 18.25 10.73
N ILE A 57 -32.27 18.37 9.71
CA ILE A 57 -31.94 19.07 8.46
C ILE A 57 -32.59 20.44 8.52
N THR A 58 -31.79 21.49 8.37
CA THR A 58 -32.28 22.87 8.31
C THR A 58 -32.17 23.41 6.90
N VAL A 59 -33.22 24.08 6.43
CA VAL A 59 -33.28 24.66 5.09
C VAL A 59 -33.37 26.18 5.17
N ARG A 60 -32.57 26.85 4.34
CA ARG A 60 -32.62 28.29 4.12
C ARG A 60 -32.62 28.60 2.63
N VAL A 61 -33.67 29.22 2.12
CA VAL A 61 -33.67 29.71 0.74
C VAL A 61 -32.88 31.02 0.74
N LEU A 62 -31.84 31.15 -0.09
CA LEU A 62 -30.89 32.29 -0.05
C LEU A 62 -31.28 33.43 -0.99
N GLU A 63 -31.40 33.16 -2.29
CA GLU A 63 -31.60 34.16 -3.33
C GLU A 63 -32.42 33.57 -4.49
N VAL A 64 -33.10 34.44 -5.25
CA VAL A 64 -33.86 34.08 -6.44
C VAL A 64 -33.16 34.63 -7.68
N GLU A 65 -32.50 33.76 -8.44
CA GLU A 65 -31.88 34.16 -9.71
C GLU A 65 -32.98 34.34 -10.78
N ARG A 66 -33.21 35.59 -11.22
CA ARG A 66 -34.09 35.96 -12.34
C ARG A 66 -33.22 36.40 -13.53
N PHE A 67 -33.25 35.66 -14.64
CA PHE A 67 -32.44 35.96 -15.83
C PHE A 67 -33.23 36.73 -16.89
N THR A 68 -32.79 37.95 -17.24
CA THR A 68 -33.22 38.69 -18.42
C THR A 68 -32.39 38.29 -19.65
N ARG A 69 -32.97 38.25 -20.86
CA ARG A 69 -32.31 37.82 -22.13
C ARG A 69 -31.30 38.86 -22.66
N ALA A 70 -30.33 39.30 -21.85
CA ALA A 70 -29.33 40.25 -22.30
C ALA A 70 -27.94 39.58 -22.43
N MET A 71 -27.80 38.54 -23.28
CA MET A 71 -26.47 38.05 -23.73
C MET A 71 -26.51 36.97 -24.85
N ASP A 72 -27.46 37.04 -25.80
CA ASP A 72 -27.32 36.36 -27.11
C ASP A 72 -26.98 37.44 -28.16
N ARG A 73 -25.68 37.73 -28.37
CA ARG A 73 -25.20 38.69 -29.39
C ARG A 73 -24.62 38.03 -30.66
N PHE A 74 -24.84 36.74 -30.89
CA PHE A 74 -24.37 36.04 -32.09
C PHE A 74 -25.47 35.22 -32.76
N ASN A 75 -26.49 35.88 -33.33
CA ASN A 75 -27.25 35.38 -34.48
C ASN A 75 -28.25 36.45 -34.97
N PRO A 76 -27.99 37.13 -36.10
CA PRO A 76 -28.96 38.02 -36.71
C PRO A 76 -29.79 37.25 -37.74
N SER A 77 -30.85 36.58 -37.30
CA SER A 77 -31.96 36.24 -38.22
C SER A 77 -33.31 36.22 -37.51
N SER A 78 -34.20 37.02 -38.07
CA SER A 78 -35.57 37.39 -37.72
C SER A 78 -36.49 36.25 -37.23
N LYS A 79 -37.10 36.44 -36.05
CA LYS A 79 -38.54 36.72 -35.86
C LYS A 79 -38.85 36.91 -34.36
N ARG A 80 -39.33 38.11 -34.00
CA ARG A 80 -39.72 38.50 -32.64
C ARG A 80 -40.96 37.71 -32.20
N SER A 81 -40.84 36.98 -31.09
CA SER A 81 -41.95 36.39 -30.33
C SER A 81 -41.83 36.83 -28.87
N ALA A 82 -42.98 37.12 -28.26
CA ALA A 82 -43.19 37.84 -27.01
C ALA A 82 -42.32 37.39 -25.83
N SER A 83 -42.05 38.35 -24.94
CA SER A 83 -41.37 38.20 -23.66
C SER A 83 -41.91 37.02 -22.85
N LYS A 84 -41.19 35.89 -22.87
CA LYS A 84 -41.42 34.76 -21.96
C LYS A 84 -40.50 34.98 -20.77
N THR A 85 -41.03 35.58 -19.70
CA THR A 85 -40.34 35.73 -18.41
C THR A 85 -39.84 34.36 -17.96
N MET A 86 -38.53 34.22 -17.75
CA MET A 86 -37.95 32.95 -17.32
C MET A 86 -38.36 32.66 -15.88
N SER A 87 -38.76 31.41 -15.60
CA SER A 87 -39.11 30.95 -14.24
C SER A 87 -37.93 31.17 -13.28
N ALA A 88 -38.25 31.74 -12.12
CA ALA A 88 -37.34 31.98 -10.99
C ALA A 88 -36.60 30.69 -10.58
N VAL A 89 -35.29 30.79 -10.37
CA VAL A 89 -34.47 29.70 -9.83
C VAL A 89 -34.10 30.06 -8.38
N PHE A 90 -34.56 29.25 -7.45
CA PHE A 90 -34.29 29.38 -6.02
C PHE A 90 -32.97 28.67 -5.68
N ARG A 91 -32.06 29.40 -5.02
CA ARG A 91 -30.88 28.81 -4.37
C ARG A 91 -31.26 28.44 -2.95
N ILE A 92 -31.14 27.16 -2.61
CA ILE A 92 -31.58 26.60 -1.33
C ILE A 92 -30.35 26.02 -0.64
N GLU A 93 -29.98 26.59 0.50
CA GLU A 93 -28.94 26.06 1.38
C GLU A 93 -29.57 25.05 2.35
N LEU A 94 -28.94 23.90 2.48
CA LEU A 94 -29.29 22.87 3.45
C LEU A 94 -28.10 22.59 4.36
N LYS A 95 -28.39 22.34 5.63
CA LYS A 95 -27.40 21.93 6.64
C LYS A 95 -27.88 20.69 7.38
N HIS A 96 -26.96 19.77 7.63
CA HIS A 96 -27.19 18.54 8.39
C HIS A 96 -25.88 18.12 9.07
N GLY A 97 -25.84 18.15 10.40
CA GLY A 97 -24.59 18.05 11.16
C GLY A 97 -23.55 19.08 10.71
N SER A 98 -22.33 18.63 10.42
CA SER A 98 -21.23 19.46 9.90
C SER A 98 -21.29 19.72 8.38
N PHE A 99 -22.26 19.12 7.68
CA PHE A 99 -22.38 19.24 6.22
C PHE A 99 -23.28 20.41 5.84
N THR A 100 -22.86 21.18 4.83
CA THR A 100 -23.65 22.26 4.23
C THR A 100 -23.51 22.19 2.72
N TRP A 101 -24.65 22.25 2.01
CA TRP A 101 -24.67 22.22 0.55
C TRP A 101 -25.80 23.09 0.00
N VAL A 102 -25.69 23.42 -1.29
CA VAL A 102 -26.67 24.28 -1.98
C VAL A 102 -27.27 23.52 -3.16
N VAL A 103 -28.59 23.54 -3.27
CA VAL A 103 -29.33 23.06 -4.44
C VAL A 103 -30.00 24.22 -5.16
N LYS A 104 -30.12 24.10 -6.48
CA LYS A 104 -30.88 25.06 -7.30
C LYS A 104 -32.16 24.39 -7.80
N ARG A 105 -33.32 24.97 -7.50
CA ARG A 105 -34.63 24.44 -7.91
C ARG A 105 -35.54 25.54 -8.48
N LYS A 106 -36.41 25.17 -9.41
CA LYS A 106 -37.46 26.04 -9.95
C LYS A 106 -38.76 25.73 -9.24
N GLU A 107 -39.70 26.67 -9.24
CA GLU A 107 -41.02 26.47 -8.65
C GLU A 107 -41.71 25.20 -9.13
N LYS A 108 -41.64 24.91 -10.44
CA LYS A 108 -42.18 23.67 -11.01
C LYS A 108 -41.64 22.38 -10.35
N HIS A 109 -40.40 22.38 -9.85
CA HIS A 109 -39.82 21.21 -9.19
C HIS A 109 -40.44 20.96 -7.82
N PHE A 110 -40.85 22.01 -7.10
CA PHE A 110 -41.56 21.87 -5.82
C PHE A 110 -42.94 21.27 -6.04
N ILE A 111 -43.64 21.75 -7.07
CA ILE A 111 -44.96 21.22 -7.47
C ILE A 111 -44.84 19.76 -7.91
N GLU A 112 -43.85 19.44 -8.75
CA GLU A 112 -43.56 18.07 -9.18
C GLU A 112 -43.27 17.14 -7.98
N LEU A 113 -42.48 17.59 -7.00
CA LEU A 113 -42.21 16.84 -5.76
C LEU A 113 -43.50 16.63 -4.95
N HIS A 114 -44.28 17.68 -4.70
CA HIS A 114 -45.49 17.60 -3.89
C HIS A 114 -46.51 16.61 -4.48
N ARG A 115 -46.73 16.65 -5.80
CA ARG A 115 -47.57 15.67 -6.51
C ARG A 115 -47.07 14.24 -6.34
N GLU A 116 -45.76 14.03 -6.35
CA GLU A 116 -45.17 12.70 -6.16
C GLU A 116 -45.35 12.20 -4.72
N LEU A 117 -45.26 13.08 -3.73
CA LEU A 117 -45.48 12.77 -2.32
C LEU A 117 -46.96 12.43 -2.04
N LEU A 118 -47.90 13.16 -2.65
CA LEU A 118 -49.34 12.84 -2.57
C LEU A 118 -49.65 11.46 -3.18
N ARG A 119 -49.03 11.12 -4.31
CA ARG A 119 -49.13 9.77 -4.89
C ARG A 119 -48.59 8.73 -3.92
N TYR A 120 -47.41 8.97 -3.35
CA TYR A 120 -46.79 8.05 -2.39
C TYR A 120 -47.67 7.83 -1.14
N LYS A 121 -48.21 8.91 -0.56
CA LYS A 121 -49.20 8.85 0.55
C LYS A 121 -50.41 7.99 0.17
N THR A 122 -50.94 8.18 -1.04
CA THR A 122 -52.08 7.41 -1.55
C THR A 122 -51.72 5.93 -1.72
N PHE A 123 -50.53 5.61 -2.23
CA PHE A 123 -50.06 4.24 -2.37
C PHE A 123 -49.89 3.53 -1.02
N ILE A 124 -49.39 4.21 0.02
CA ILE A 124 -49.28 3.64 1.37
C ILE A 124 -50.66 3.34 1.96
N ARG A 125 -51.68 4.18 1.67
CA ARG A 125 -53.06 4.00 2.16
C ARG A 125 -53.87 2.91 1.42
N ILE A 126 -53.38 2.33 0.32
CA ILE A 126 -54.09 1.29 -0.44
C ILE A 126 -53.61 -0.11 0.01
N PRO A 127 -54.48 -0.96 0.60
CA PRO A 127 -54.13 -2.35 0.91
C PRO A 127 -53.86 -3.14 -0.38
N LEU A 128 -52.72 -3.84 -0.48
CA LEU A 128 -52.41 -4.69 -1.64
C LEU A 128 -53.38 -5.89 -1.73
N PRO A 129 -54.00 -6.17 -2.89
CA PRO A 129 -55.01 -7.24 -3.02
C PRO A 129 -54.37 -8.63 -3.18
N SER A 130 -54.79 -9.59 -2.36
CA SER A 130 -54.52 -11.01 -2.57
C SER A 130 -55.35 -11.57 -3.75
N ARG A 131 -54.93 -12.73 -4.28
CA ARG A 131 -55.39 -13.37 -5.53
C ARG A 131 -56.91 -13.67 -5.65
N SER A 132 -57.73 -13.37 -4.65
CA SER A 132 -59.17 -13.62 -4.63
C SER A 132 -60.03 -12.53 -5.29
N HIS A 133 -59.47 -11.36 -5.64
CA HIS A 133 -60.26 -10.20 -6.09
C HIS A 133 -60.53 -10.10 -7.60
N THR A 134 -60.08 -11.06 -8.42
CA THR A 134 -60.22 -11.02 -9.89
C THR A 134 -61.65 -11.28 -10.39
N VAL A 135 -62.56 -11.76 -9.54
CA VAL A 135 -63.92 -12.17 -9.97
C VAL A 135 -64.95 -11.03 -9.91
N ARG A 136 -64.68 -9.90 -9.23
CA ARG A 136 -65.67 -8.81 -9.05
C ARG A 136 -65.61 -7.66 -10.06
N ARG A 137 -64.89 -7.82 -11.18
CA ARG A 137 -64.80 -6.81 -12.26
C ARG A 137 -65.64 -7.10 -13.51
N LYS A 138 -66.73 -7.87 -13.38
CA LYS A 138 -67.75 -8.03 -14.42
C LYS A 138 -69.12 -7.53 -13.94
N SER A 139 -69.21 -6.28 -13.51
CA SER A 139 -70.49 -5.55 -13.45
C SER A 139 -70.30 -4.10 -12.98
N VAL A 140 -69.81 -3.20 -13.83
CA VAL A 140 -70.22 -1.79 -13.76
C VAL A 140 -70.27 -1.25 -15.19
N ASN A 141 -71.46 -0.79 -15.56
CA ASN A 141 -71.84 -0.28 -16.87
C ASN A 141 -71.21 1.09 -17.18
N LYS A 142 -71.10 1.33 -18.49
CA LYS A 142 -70.85 2.61 -19.17
C LYS A 142 -71.75 3.74 -18.64
N SER A 143 -71.15 4.88 -18.29
CA SER A 143 -71.59 6.22 -18.72
C SER A 143 -70.61 7.30 -18.26
N GLU A 144 -70.56 8.38 -19.04
CA GLU A 144 -69.86 9.67 -18.83
C GLU A 144 -68.45 9.85 -19.41
N VAL A 145 -68.46 10.42 -20.61
CA VAL A 145 -67.34 11.08 -21.29
C VAL A 145 -67.03 12.40 -20.56
N ARG A 146 -65.90 12.50 -19.88
CA ARG A 146 -65.39 13.78 -19.36
C ARG A 146 -64.72 14.58 -20.48
N GLN A 147 -65.31 15.72 -20.84
CA GLN A 147 -64.71 16.72 -21.73
C GLN A 147 -63.47 17.38 -21.10
N MET A 148 -62.46 17.67 -21.94
CA MET A 148 -61.27 18.45 -21.59
C MET A 148 -61.61 19.95 -21.46
N PRO A 149 -61.18 20.67 -20.41
CA PRO A 149 -61.36 22.11 -20.32
C PRO A 149 -60.40 22.87 -21.26
N ILE A 150 -60.92 23.92 -21.91
CA ILE A 150 -60.16 24.84 -22.77
C ILE A 150 -59.49 25.93 -21.91
N LEU A 151 -58.22 26.23 -22.19
CA LEU A 151 -57.40 27.21 -21.47
C LEU A 151 -57.68 28.66 -21.93
N PRO A 152 -57.80 29.66 -21.01
CA PRO A 152 -57.92 31.06 -21.39
C PRO A 152 -56.59 31.72 -21.79
N ARG A 153 -56.65 32.64 -22.77
CA ARG A 153 -55.57 33.54 -23.21
C ARG A 153 -55.55 34.80 -22.32
N GLY A 154 -54.37 35.18 -21.81
CA GLY A 154 -54.20 36.20 -20.77
C GLY A 154 -54.03 37.65 -21.27
N GLY A 155 -54.42 38.59 -20.39
CA GLY A 155 -54.10 40.02 -20.41
C GLY A 155 -53.28 40.43 -19.17
N ARG A 156 -52.50 41.50 -19.31
CA ARG A 156 -51.45 42.02 -18.41
C ARG A 156 -51.99 42.62 -17.10
N GLU A 157 -51.17 42.58 -16.04
CA GLU A 157 -50.80 43.78 -15.26
C GLU A 157 -49.53 43.53 -14.40
N GLU A 158 -48.68 44.55 -14.35
CA GLU A 158 -47.42 44.63 -13.60
C GLU A 158 -47.64 45.61 -12.44
N ILE A 159 -47.31 45.22 -11.19
CA ILE A 159 -46.72 46.00 -10.08
C ILE A 159 -46.94 45.20 -8.75
N THR A 160 -45.96 45.24 -7.82
CA THR A 160 -45.76 44.45 -6.56
C THR A 160 -45.02 43.10 -6.68
N ARG A 161 -43.90 43.07 -7.42
CA ARG A 161 -43.13 41.82 -7.69
C ARG A 161 -42.11 41.38 -6.63
N ASP A 162 -41.74 42.21 -5.66
CA ASP A 162 -40.65 41.88 -4.72
C ASP A 162 -41.14 41.39 -3.35
N GLU A 163 -42.22 41.96 -2.81
CA GLU A 163 -42.86 41.45 -1.58
C GLU A 163 -43.49 40.05 -1.79
N GLN A 164 -44.12 39.81 -2.95
CA GLN A 164 -44.62 38.48 -3.31
C GLN A 164 -43.50 37.43 -3.39
N VAL A 165 -42.29 37.81 -3.80
CA VAL A 165 -41.14 36.90 -3.90
C VAL A 165 -40.56 36.58 -2.54
N SER A 166 -40.47 37.57 -1.66
CA SER A 166 -40.03 37.38 -0.27
C SER A 166 -41.00 36.49 0.50
N SER A 167 -42.31 36.73 0.35
CA SER A 167 -43.37 35.88 0.91
C SER A 167 -43.30 34.46 0.35
N ARG A 168 -43.17 34.31 -0.98
CA ARG A 168 -43.07 32.99 -1.63
C ARG A 168 -41.80 32.23 -1.22
N ARG A 169 -40.67 32.93 -1.07
CA ARG A 169 -39.41 32.36 -0.57
C ARG A 169 -39.61 31.74 0.81
N LYS A 170 -40.21 32.49 1.73
CA LYS A 170 -40.49 32.01 3.09
C LYS A 170 -41.45 30.82 3.10
N GLN A 171 -42.51 30.85 2.28
CA GLN A 171 -43.42 29.71 2.12
C GLN A 171 -42.71 28.43 1.66
N LEU A 172 -41.82 28.53 0.66
CA LEU A 172 -41.06 27.38 0.15
C LEU A 172 -40.03 26.87 1.18
N GLU A 173 -39.44 27.78 1.96
CA GLU A 173 -38.55 27.44 3.07
C GLU A 173 -39.29 26.69 4.18
N ASP A 174 -40.43 27.20 4.63
CA ASP A 174 -41.27 26.59 5.66
C ASP A 174 -41.81 25.22 5.20
N TYR A 175 -42.23 25.11 3.93
CA TYR A 175 -42.66 23.85 3.32
C TYR A 175 -41.56 22.78 3.40
N LEU A 176 -40.32 23.11 2.99
CA LEU A 176 -39.21 22.15 3.01
C LEU A 176 -38.77 21.79 4.43
N ASN A 177 -38.71 22.77 5.35
CA ASN A 177 -38.37 22.50 6.75
C ASN A 177 -39.39 21.56 7.41
N LYS A 178 -40.69 21.69 7.11
CA LYS A 178 -41.72 20.76 7.58
C LYS A 178 -41.57 19.38 6.93
N LEU A 179 -41.46 19.33 5.60
CA LEU A 179 -41.31 18.08 4.85
C LEU A 179 -40.13 17.24 5.32
N LEU A 180 -38.99 17.86 5.61
CA LEU A 180 -37.77 17.16 6.02
C LEU A 180 -37.77 16.75 7.51
N ARG A 181 -38.72 17.21 8.32
CA ARG A 181 -38.94 16.70 9.68
C ARG A 181 -39.69 15.37 9.67
N MET A 182 -40.55 15.13 8.68
CA MET A 182 -41.32 13.89 8.55
C MET A 182 -40.40 12.78 8.04
N ALA A 183 -40.07 11.80 8.89
CA ALA A 183 -39.06 10.78 8.59
C ALA A 183 -39.39 9.97 7.32
N THR A 184 -40.66 9.62 7.15
CA THR A 184 -41.19 8.86 6.01
C THR A 184 -40.94 9.57 4.68
N TYR A 185 -41.26 10.86 4.60
CA TYR A 185 -41.07 11.64 3.36
C TYR A 185 -39.63 12.09 3.15
N ARG A 186 -38.87 12.35 4.22
CA ARG A 186 -37.44 12.64 4.16
C ARG A 186 -36.66 11.48 3.51
N LYS A 187 -36.96 10.24 3.90
CA LYS A 187 -36.32 9.02 3.37
C LYS A 187 -36.84 8.61 1.97
N TYR A 188 -37.89 9.26 1.45
CA TYR A 188 -38.44 8.95 0.13
C TYR A 188 -37.51 9.40 -1.02
N HIS A 189 -37.35 8.54 -2.03
CA HIS A 189 -36.38 8.74 -3.11
C HIS A 189 -36.57 10.04 -3.91
N ALA A 190 -37.82 10.48 -4.13
CA ALA A 190 -38.08 11.73 -4.84
C ALA A 190 -37.63 12.96 -4.03
N THR A 191 -37.76 12.91 -2.69
CA THR A 191 -37.27 13.95 -1.79
C THR A 191 -35.75 14.00 -1.82
N MET A 192 -35.07 12.84 -1.74
CA MET A 192 -33.61 12.75 -1.82
C MET A 192 -33.07 13.26 -3.16
N GLU A 193 -33.72 12.94 -4.28
CA GLU A 193 -33.40 13.51 -5.61
C GLU A 193 -33.66 15.02 -5.64
N PHE A 194 -34.70 15.51 -4.97
CA PHE A 194 -34.98 16.94 -4.89
C PHE A 194 -33.92 17.71 -4.09
N ILE A 195 -33.33 17.13 -3.04
CA ILE A 195 -32.30 17.79 -2.22
C ILE A 195 -30.86 17.40 -2.61
N ASP A 196 -30.67 16.66 -3.70
CA ASP A 196 -29.36 16.20 -4.19
C ASP A 196 -28.55 15.43 -3.11
N VAL A 197 -29.17 14.44 -2.47
CA VAL A 197 -28.58 13.60 -1.40
C VAL A 197 -28.58 12.12 -1.80
N SER A 198 -27.54 11.40 -1.36
CA SER A 198 -27.40 9.95 -1.50
C SER A 198 -26.77 9.31 -0.27
N GLN A 199 -26.67 7.98 -0.28
CA GLN A 199 -25.95 7.16 0.73
C GLN A 199 -24.47 7.55 0.90
N MET A 200 -23.91 8.35 -0.01
CA MET A 200 -22.51 8.82 0.03
C MET A 200 -22.36 10.24 0.59
N SER A 201 -23.47 10.94 0.82
CA SER A 201 -23.45 12.38 1.10
C SER A 201 -22.78 12.70 2.43
N PHE A 202 -23.11 11.95 3.48
CA PHE A 202 -22.78 12.30 4.87
C PHE A 202 -21.79 11.33 5.55
N ILE A 203 -21.07 10.52 4.75
CA ILE A 203 -19.94 9.72 5.25
C ILE A 203 -18.77 10.66 5.56
N HIS A 204 -18.43 10.79 6.85
CA HIS A 204 -17.43 11.75 7.35
C HIS A 204 -16.08 11.62 6.64
N ASP A 205 -15.60 10.39 6.50
CA ASP A 205 -14.29 10.10 5.88
C ASP A 205 -14.24 10.32 4.37
N LEU A 206 -15.37 10.53 3.69
CA LEU A 206 -15.37 10.98 2.29
C LEU A 206 -15.17 12.50 2.16
N GLY A 207 -15.11 13.23 3.28
CA GLY A 207 -14.89 14.67 3.31
C GLY A 207 -16.15 15.47 2.93
N PRO A 208 -15.98 16.74 2.52
CA PRO A 208 -17.10 17.65 2.32
C PRO A 208 -18.09 17.13 1.27
N LYS A 209 -19.38 17.45 1.49
CA LYS A 209 -20.45 17.14 0.54
C LYS A 209 -20.38 18.09 -0.66
N GLY A 210 -19.97 17.58 -1.81
CA GLY A 210 -20.03 18.31 -3.08
C GLY A 210 -21.40 18.25 -3.74
N LEU A 211 -21.44 18.74 -4.97
CA LEU A 211 -22.60 18.60 -5.86
C LEU A 211 -22.85 17.12 -6.17
N GLU A 212 -24.11 16.71 -6.10
CA GLU A 212 -24.56 15.37 -6.46
C GLU A 212 -25.83 15.46 -7.33
N GLY A 213 -26.14 14.40 -8.07
CA GLY A 213 -27.40 14.33 -8.81
C GLY A 213 -27.38 13.45 -10.06
N MET A 214 -28.54 13.32 -10.71
CA MET A 214 -28.71 12.50 -11.91
C MET A 214 -28.06 13.13 -13.15
N VAL A 215 -27.22 12.36 -13.83
CA VAL A 215 -26.55 12.74 -15.08
C VAL A 215 -26.66 11.63 -16.13
N TYR A 216 -26.54 11.99 -17.41
CA TYR A 216 -26.39 11.02 -18.50
C TYR A 216 -24.92 10.88 -18.88
N LYS A 217 -24.34 9.72 -18.63
CA LYS A 217 -22.92 9.42 -18.86
C LYS A 217 -22.72 8.69 -20.19
N ARG A 218 -21.72 9.11 -20.99
CA ARG A 218 -21.33 8.46 -22.25
C ARG A 218 -20.49 7.20 -22.03
N SER A 219 -20.68 6.14 -22.80
CA SER A 219 -19.81 4.94 -22.78
C SER A 219 -18.35 5.27 -23.18
N GLY A 220 -17.41 4.39 -22.82
CA GLY A 220 -15.98 4.56 -23.16
C GLY A 220 -15.21 5.56 -22.27
N GLY A 221 -14.13 6.11 -22.83
CA GLY A 221 -13.28 7.15 -22.22
C GLY A 221 -12.04 6.66 -21.46
N TYR A 222 -11.84 5.34 -21.33
CA TYR A 222 -10.61 4.79 -20.78
C TYR A 222 -9.45 4.92 -21.77
N ARG A 223 -8.25 5.20 -21.26
CA ARG A 223 -7.01 4.95 -21.99
C ARG A 223 -6.59 3.51 -21.68
N ILE A 224 -6.98 2.55 -22.51
CA ILE A 224 -6.54 1.15 -22.38
C ILE A 224 -5.67 0.84 -23.60
N PRO A 225 -4.37 0.54 -23.42
CA PRO A 225 -3.51 0.07 -24.50
C PRO A 225 -4.09 -1.15 -25.20
N GLY A 226 -4.08 -1.16 -26.54
CA GLY A 226 -4.48 -2.32 -27.34
C GLY A 226 -5.99 -2.54 -27.54
N MET A 227 -6.87 -1.70 -26.97
CA MET A 227 -8.33 -1.85 -27.11
C MET A 227 -8.99 -0.61 -27.76
N ASN A 228 -8.37 -0.10 -28.81
CA ASN A 228 -8.82 1.09 -29.56
C ASN A 228 -9.88 0.82 -30.64
N CYS A 229 -10.36 -0.42 -30.81
CA CYS A 229 -11.10 -0.82 -32.01
C CYS A 229 -12.58 -0.41 -32.10
N CYS A 230 -13.21 0.22 -31.09
CA CYS A 230 -14.62 0.67 -31.20
C CYS A 230 -14.96 2.02 -30.55
N GLY A 231 -13.96 2.86 -30.24
CA GLY A 231 -14.15 4.03 -29.36
C GLY A 231 -14.26 5.41 -30.02
N HIS A 232 -14.09 5.52 -31.35
CA HIS A 232 -13.96 6.81 -32.04
C HIS A 232 -15.14 7.18 -32.96
N SER A 233 -16.07 6.26 -33.24
CA SER A 233 -17.27 6.58 -34.04
C SER A 233 -18.46 6.93 -33.13
N GLN A 234 -19.18 8.01 -33.48
CA GLN A 234 -20.38 8.45 -32.75
C GLN A 234 -21.47 7.37 -32.66
N ILE A 235 -21.45 6.40 -33.58
CA ILE A 235 -22.40 5.30 -33.72
C ILE A 235 -22.30 4.29 -32.56
N CYS A 236 -21.16 4.23 -31.86
CA CYS A 236 -20.92 3.27 -30.76
C CYS A 236 -21.18 3.84 -29.35
N TYR A 237 -21.59 5.11 -29.24
CA TYR A 237 -21.81 5.74 -27.94
C TYR A 237 -23.16 5.36 -27.33
N ARG A 238 -23.12 4.81 -26.10
CA ARG A 238 -24.29 4.55 -25.28
C ARG A 238 -24.36 5.55 -24.15
N TRP A 239 -25.53 6.15 -23.93
CA TRP A 239 -25.79 7.02 -22.80
C TRP A 239 -26.46 6.24 -21.68
N SER A 240 -26.05 6.45 -20.44
CA SER A 240 -26.64 5.78 -19.29
C SER A 240 -26.90 6.75 -18.15
N LYS A 241 -28.09 6.67 -17.54
CA LYS A 241 -28.44 7.46 -16.36
C LYS A 241 -27.59 7.00 -15.17
N ARG A 242 -26.95 7.93 -14.47
CA ARG A 242 -26.08 7.67 -13.32
C ARG A 242 -26.29 8.75 -12.27
N TRP A 243 -26.10 8.42 -11.00
CA TRP A 243 -26.00 9.41 -9.93
C TRP A 243 -24.55 9.81 -9.75
N LEU A 244 -24.20 11.06 -10.03
CA LEU A 244 -22.84 11.57 -9.87
C LEU A 244 -22.66 12.11 -8.45
N VAL A 245 -21.52 11.84 -7.83
CA VAL A 245 -21.13 12.37 -6.53
C VAL A 245 -19.76 13.02 -6.64
N MET A 246 -19.64 14.23 -6.12
CA MET A 246 -18.36 14.94 -6.02
C MET A 246 -17.86 15.01 -4.59
N LYS A 247 -16.60 14.66 -4.41
CA LYS A 247 -15.83 14.78 -3.16
C LYS A 247 -14.54 15.55 -3.42
N ASP A 248 -13.77 15.81 -2.36
CA ASP A 248 -12.61 16.71 -2.40
C ASP A 248 -11.45 16.21 -3.26
N SER A 249 -11.26 14.89 -3.31
CA SER A 249 -10.12 14.21 -3.95
C SER A 249 -10.53 13.35 -5.15
N PHE A 250 -11.84 13.18 -5.39
CA PHE A 250 -12.37 12.38 -6.49
C PHE A 250 -13.82 12.71 -6.84
N LEU A 251 -14.23 12.25 -8.01
CA LEU A 251 -15.61 12.20 -8.47
C LEU A 251 -16.00 10.74 -8.70
N MET A 252 -17.21 10.33 -8.36
CA MET A 252 -17.69 8.97 -8.63
C MET A 252 -19.10 8.97 -9.20
N TYR A 253 -19.52 7.86 -9.78
CA TYR A 253 -20.93 7.65 -10.07
C TYR A 253 -21.47 6.30 -9.62
N LEU A 254 -22.72 6.32 -9.18
CA LEU A 254 -23.49 5.17 -8.71
C LEU A 254 -24.48 4.72 -9.79
N LYS A 255 -24.80 3.43 -9.79
CA LYS A 255 -25.94 2.91 -10.56
C LYS A 255 -27.24 3.15 -9.76
N PRO A 256 -28.25 3.83 -10.31
CA PRO A 256 -29.47 4.15 -9.55
C PRO A 256 -30.28 2.94 -9.10
N ASP A 257 -30.27 1.87 -9.89
CA ASP A 257 -30.99 0.62 -9.66
C ASP A 257 -30.36 -0.20 -8.53
N THR A 258 -29.03 -0.28 -8.46
CA THR A 258 -28.36 -1.13 -7.45
C THR A 258 -27.65 -0.35 -6.34
N GLY A 259 -27.51 0.98 -6.45
CA GLY A 259 -26.69 1.80 -5.56
C GLY A 259 -25.18 1.56 -5.67
N ALA A 260 -24.73 0.66 -6.56
CA ALA A 260 -23.33 0.26 -6.61
C ALA A 260 -22.46 1.35 -7.24
N VAL A 261 -21.29 1.60 -6.63
CA VAL A 261 -20.24 2.44 -7.23
C VAL A 261 -19.77 1.77 -8.52
N SER A 262 -19.91 2.47 -9.64
CA SER A 262 -19.58 1.92 -10.96
C SER A 262 -18.37 2.58 -11.60
N PHE A 263 -17.84 3.65 -11.01
CA PHE A 263 -16.60 4.31 -11.43
C PHE A 263 -16.15 5.37 -10.44
N VAL A 264 -14.83 5.60 -10.40
CA VAL A 264 -14.14 6.63 -9.61
C VAL A 264 -13.12 7.34 -10.50
N LEU A 265 -13.16 8.67 -10.54
CA LEU A 265 -12.22 9.55 -11.23
C LEU A 265 -11.48 10.38 -10.18
N LEU A 266 -10.19 10.10 -9.98
CA LEU A 266 -9.38 10.85 -9.03
C LEU A 266 -9.07 12.27 -9.56
N VAL A 267 -9.04 13.25 -8.66
CA VAL A 267 -8.50 14.58 -8.95
C VAL A 267 -6.98 14.47 -9.01
N ASP A 268 -6.37 14.99 -10.07
CA ASP A 268 -4.93 15.01 -10.31
C ASP A 268 -4.50 16.30 -11.04
N LYS A 269 -3.21 16.45 -11.33
CA LYS A 269 -2.63 17.65 -11.96
C LYS A 269 -3.17 17.96 -13.36
N GLU A 270 -3.77 16.99 -14.05
CA GLU A 270 -4.40 17.16 -15.37
C GLU A 270 -5.93 17.27 -15.28
N PHE A 271 -6.47 17.37 -14.06
CA PHE A 271 -7.91 17.47 -13.85
C PHE A 271 -8.45 18.76 -14.49
N SER A 272 -9.30 18.62 -15.50
CA SER A 272 -9.88 19.76 -16.21
C SER A 272 -11.34 19.53 -16.60
N VAL A 273 -12.10 20.61 -16.65
CA VAL A 273 -13.53 20.61 -16.98
C VAL A 273 -13.77 21.46 -18.23
N LYS A 274 -14.49 20.91 -19.22
CA LYS A 274 -14.76 21.54 -20.53
C LYS A 274 -16.25 21.42 -20.87
N MET A 275 -16.87 22.48 -21.40
CA MET A 275 -18.35 22.57 -21.55
C MET A 275 -18.85 22.81 -22.99
N ASP A 276 -17.95 22.93 -23.96
CA ASP A 276 -18.34 23.27 -25.34
C ASP A 276 -18.53 22.04 -26.23
N PHE A 277 -19.33 22.20 -27.29
CA PHE A 277 -19.59 21.16 -28.29
C PHE A 277 -18.28 20.62 -28.90
N LYS A 278 -17.31 21.51 -29.17
CA LYS A 278 -15.98 21.16 -29.70
C LYS A 278 -15.25 20.12 -28.85
N HIS A 279 -15.47 20.12 -27.53
CA HIS A 279 -14.79 19.24 -26.59
C HIS A 279 -15.61 18.03 -26.16
N THR A 280 -16.94 18.18 -26.18
CA THR A 280 -17.89 17.20 -25.61
C THR A 280 -18.60 16.38 -26.69
N GLU A 281 -18.54 16.80 -27.95
CA GLU A 281 -19.27 16.21 -29.08
C GLU A 281 -20.79 16.09 -28.80
N THR A 282 -21.31 16.93 -27.89
CA THR A 282 -22.70 16.91 -27.42
C THR A 282 -23.18 18.35 -27.29
N LYS A 283 -24.40 18.65 -27.77
CA LYS A 283 -24.96 20.02 -27.81
C LYS A 283 -24.89 20.74 -26.45
N HIS A 284 -25.13 20.01 -25.37
CA HIS A 284 -25.02 20.49 -23.99
C HIS A 284 -24.30 19.42 -23.16
N GLY A 285 -22.97 19.44 -23.17
CA GLY A 285 -22.15 18.44 -22.49
C GLY A 285 -21.20 19.04 -21.47
N VAL A 286 -20.73 18.20 -20.54
CA VAL A 286 -19.59 18.49 -19.66
C VAL A 286 -18.59 17.36 -19.81
N ARG A 287 -17.35 17.69 -20.16
CA ARG A 287 -16.23 16.76 -20.25
C ARG A 287 -15.28 17.03 -19.09
N ILE A 288 -14.91 15.97 -18.39
CA ILE A 288 -13.97 15.99 -17.27
C ILE A 288 -12.81 15.08 -17.66
N ASP A 289 -11.60 15.62 -17.74
CA ASP A 289 -10.39 14.91 -18.09
C ASP A 289 -9.49 14.80 -16.85
N ASN A 290 -8.73 13.70 -16.72
CA ASN A 290 -7.61 13.56 -15.79
C ASN A 290 -6.46 12.76 -16.44
N LEU A 291 -5.44 12.36 -15.68
CA LEU A 291 -4.30 11.57 -16.20
C LEU A 291 -4.69 10.23 -16.81
N SER A 292 -5.82 9.65 -16.41
CA SER A 292 -6.21 8.28 -16.79
C SER A 292 -7.42 8.20 -17.72
N ARG A 293 -8.33 9.18 -17.70
CA ARG A 293 -9.63 9.08 -18.34
C ARG A 293 -10.24 10.42 -18.75
N SER A 294 -11.06 10.36 -19.80
CA SER A 294 -12.04 11.39 -20.15
C SER A 294 -13.46 10.91 -19.86
N LEU A 295 -14.20 11.62 -19.01
CA LEU A 295 -15.61 11.40 -18.71
C LEU A 295 -16.46 12.44 -19.42
N VAL A 296 -17.46 12.03 -20.20
CA VAL A 296 -18.39 12.95 -20.86
C VAL A 296 -19.81 12.74 -20.33
N LEU A 297 -20.41 13.84 -19.91
CA LEU A 297 -21.77 13.93 -19.38
C LEU A 297 -22.64 14.74 -20.34
N LYS A 298 -23.91 14.35 -20.47
CA LYS A 298 -24.95 15.07 -21.22
C LYS A 298 -25.89 15.76 -20.24
N CYS A 299 -26.14 17.04 -20.48
CA CYS A 299 -27.01 17.90 -19.70
C CYS A 299 -28.26 18.28 -20.50
N SER A 300 -29.33 18.68 -19.79
CA SER A 300 -30.62 19.02 -20.41
C SER A 300 -30.64 20.41 -21.09
N SER A 301 -29.73 21.30 -20.72
CA SER A 301 -29.62 22.64 -21.30
C SER A 301 -28.20 23.18 -21.14
N TYR A 302 -27.85 24.23 -21.91
CA TYR A 302 -26.57 24.92 -21.76
C TYR A 302 -26.34 25.45 -20.34
N ARG A 303 -27.37 26.02 -19.71
CA ARG A 303 -27.30 26.49 -18.32
C ARG A 303 -27.02 25.36 -17.32
N HIS A 304 -27.62 24.19 -17.55
CA HIS A 304 -27.38 23.02 -16.72
C HIS A 304 -25.94 22.51 -16.89
N ALA A 305 -25.41 22.50 -18.12
CA ALA A 305 -24.00 22.17 -18.38
C ALA A 305 -23.06 23.16 -17.69
N ARG A 306 -23.32 24.47 -17.81
CA ARG A 306 -22.56 25.52 -17.12
C ARG A 306 -22.58 25.36 -15.61
N TRP A 307 -23.75 25.11 -15.03
CA TRP A 307 -23.88 24.92 -13.60
C TRP A 307 -23.06 23.72 -13.11
N TRP A 308 -23.17 22.55 -13.76
CA TRP A 308 -22.33 21.39 -13.43
C TRP A 308 -20.85 21.70 -13.56
N GLY A 309 -20.42 22.24 -14.71
CA GLY A 309 -19.00 22.46 -14.95
C GLY A 309 -18.38 23.49 -14.00
N GLN A 310 -19.04 24.63 -13.79
CA GLN A 310 -18.57 25.67 -12.85
C GLN A 310 -18.58 25.15 -11.40
N SER A 311 -19.62 24.44 -10.97
CA SER A 311 -19.68 23.91 -9.60
C SER A 311 -18.59 22.87 -9.34
N ILE A 312 -18.32 22.01 -10.32
CA ILE A 312 -17.22 21.02 -10.21
C ILE A 312 -15.89 21.74 -10.10
N GLU A 313 -15.64 22.71 -10.99
CA GLU A 313 -14.38 23.44 -11.01
C GLU A 313 -14.15 24.25 -9.73
N GLU A 314 -15.16 24.98 -9.25
CA GLU A 314 -15.09 25.77 -8.01
C GLU A 314 -14.85 24.90 -6.79
N PHE A 315 -15.57 23.77 -6.66
CA PHE A 315 -15.43 22.87 -5.54
C PHE A 315 -14.05 22.20 -5.51
N VAL A 316 -13.58 21.68 -6.64
CA VAL A 316 -12.27 21.03 -6.75
C VAL A 316 -11.14 22.06 -6.54
N ARG A 317 -11.31 23.30 -7.00
CA ARG A 317 -10.35 24.39 -6.72
C ARG A 317 -10.28 24.72 -5.23
N LYS A 318 -11.42 24.69 -4.52
CA LYS A 318 -11.51 24.99 -3.08
C LYS A 318 -10.98 23.85 -2.21
N HIS A 319 -11.41 22.61 -2.48
CA HIS A 319 -11.16 21.46 -1.61
C HIS A 319 -10.06 20.50 -2.14
N GLY A 320 -9.90 20.39 -3.46
CA GLY A 320 -8.95 19.50 -4.11
C GLY A 320 -7.60 20.12 -4.48
N ARG A 321 -7.31 21.35 -4.03
CA ARG A 321 -6.08 22.10 -4.37
C ARG A 321 -4.79 21.32 -4.11
N ALA A 322 -4.80 20.40 -3.14
CA ALA A 322 -3.66 19.54 -2.83
C ALA A 322 -3.24 18.64 -4.01
N PHE A 323 -4.13 18.32 -4.95
CA PHE A 323 -3.90 17.34 -6.02
C PHE A 323 -3.77 17.95 -7.43
N LEU A 324 -4.11 19.23 -7.60
CA LEU A 324 -4.22 19.90 -8.91
C LEU A 324 -2.90 20.43 -9.48
N ARG A 325 -1.79 20.26 -8.77
CA ARG A 325 -0.50 20.85 -9.14
C ARG A 325 0.59 19.81 -9.20
N THR A 326 1.65 20.15 -9.92
CA THR A 326 2.92 19.44 -9.83
C THR A 326 3.57 19.74 -8.46
N HIS A 327 4.06 18.71 -7.79
CA HIS A 327 4.77 18.83 -6.52
C HIS A 327 6.28 18.65 -6.69
N ARG A 328 7.03 18.81 -5.59
CA ARG A 328 8.47 18.55 -5.55
C ARG A 328 8.79 17.16 -6.12
N PHE A 329 9.87 17.08 -6.87
CA PHE A 329 10.30 15.91 -7.65
C PHE A 329 9.30 15.44 -8.72
N TYR A 330 8.33 16.29 -9.08
CA TYR A 330 7.21 15.94 -9.96
C TYR A 330 6.31 14.82 -9.41
N SER A 331 6.33 14.59 -8.08
CA SER A 331 5.48 13.59 -7.43
C SER A 331 3.99 13.91 -7.57
N PHE A 332 3.16 12.86 -7.60
CA PHE A 332 1.71 12.99 -7.45
C PHE A 332 1.28 13.47 -6.06
N ALA A 333 2.14 13.30 -5.05
CA ALA A 333 1.84 13.61 -3.67
C ALA A 333 2.56 14.88 -3.20
N LYS A 334 1.84 15.70 -2.43
CA LYS A 334 2.39 16.88 -1.77
C LYS A 334 3.22 16.46 -0.55
N GLU A 335 4.29 17.18 -0.28
CA GLU A 335 4.95 17.14 1.03
C GLU A 335 3.95 17.38 2.18
N GLN A 336 4.02 16.51 3.19
CA GLN A 336 3.24 16.57 4.41
C GLN A 336 4.18 16.83 5.59
N GLU A 337 3.79 17.72 6.48
CA GLU A 337 4.56 18.07 7.69
C GLU A 337 3.91 17.43 8.91
N ASN A 338 4.69 17.30 10.00
CA ASN A 338 4.25 16.71 11.26
C ASN A 338 3.67 15.30 11.09
N ILE A 339 4.31 14.49 10.26
CA ILE A 339 3.94 13.09 10.04
C ILE A 339 4.71 12.20 11.02
N PRO A 340 4.03 11.44 11.90
CA PRO A 340 4.67 10.37 12.66
C PRO A 340 5.21 9.31 11.69
N ALA A 341 6.52 9.12 11.73
CA ALA A 341 7.21 8.12 10.92
C ALA A 341 8.17 7.30 11.78
N LYS A 342 8.39 6.05 11.39
CA LYS A 342 9.38 5.15 12.00
C LYS A 342 10.08 4.35 10.90
N TRP A 343 11.36 4.09 11.09
CA TRP A 343 12.16 3.22 10.24
C TRP A 343 12.29 1.82 10.85
N TYR A 344 12.65 0.84 10.03
CA TYR A 344 12.97 -0.52 10.45
C TYR A 344 14.23 -0.98 9.76
N VAL A 345 15.15 -1.57 10.55
CA VAL A 345 16.25 -2.37 10.03
C VAL A 345 15.91 -3.84 10.28
N ASN A 346 15.91 -4.62 9.20
CA ASN A 346 15.53 -6.03 9.13
C ASN A 346 14.04 -6.33 9.36
N GLY A 347 13.65 -7.57 9.09
CA GLY A 347 12.25 -8.01 9.07
C GLY A 347 11.59 -8.18 10.45
N LYS A 348 12.36 -8.40 11.52
CA LYS A 348 11.79 -8.76 12.85
C LYS A 348 10.82 -7.72 13.39
N THR A 349 11.28 -6.49 13.59
CA THR A 349 10.46 -5.42 14.18
C THR A 349 9.44 -4.87 13.20
N TYR A 350 9.77 -4.86 11.90
CA TYR A 350 8.84 -4.52 10.83
C TYR A 350 7.63 -5.45 10.82
N MET A 351 7.84 -6.77 10.77
CA MET A 351 6.75 -7.74 10.71
C MET A 351 5.94 -7.77 12.01
N GLU A 352 6.58 -7.53 13.16
CA GLU A 352 5.88 -7.38 14.43
C GLU A 352 4.91 -6.19 14.43
N ASP A 353 5.36 -5.01 14.00
CA ASP A 353 4.50 -3.83 13.95
C ASP A 353 3.43 -3.92 12.85
N VAL A 354 3.72 -4.59 11.72
CA VAL A 354 2.70 -4.97 10.73
C VAL A 354 1.64 -5.87 11.37
N ALA A 355 2.04 -6.89 12.14
CA ALA A 355 1.09 -7.79 12.80
C ALA A 355 0.19 -7.07 13.80
N ASN A 356 0.76 -6.15 14.59
CA ASN A 356 0.01 -5.33 15.54
C ASN A 356 -0.97 -4.40 14.81
N ALA A 357 -0.52 -3.72 13.74
CA ALA A 357 -1.38 -2.84 12.95
C ALA A 357 -2.53 -3.60 12.26
N LEU A 358 -2.26 -4.79 11.73
CA LEU A 358 -3.30 -5.66 11.16
C LEU A 358 -4.33 -6.09 12.21
N GLU A 359 -3.89 -6.37 13.45
CA GLU A 359 -4.79 -6.72 14.55
C GLU A 359 -5.75 -5.57 14.89
N GLU A 360 -5.29 -4.32 14.78
CA GLU A 360 -6.09 -3.14 15.10
C GLU A 360 -7.05 -2.68 13.99
N ALA A 361 -6.87 -3.17 12.75
CA ALA A 361 -7.69 -2.76 11.59
C ALA A 361 -9.20 -2.88 11.84
N LYS A 362 -9.98 -1.87 11.43
CA LYS A 362 -11.44 -1.84 11.63
C LYS A 362 -12.23 -1.85 10.31
N GLU A 363 -11.66 -1.36 9.22
CA GLU A 363 -12.40 -1.13 7.98
C GLU A 363 -11.72 -1.75 6.77
N GLU A 364 -10.45 -1.44 6.55
CA GLU A 364 -9.74 -1.78 5.31
C GLU A 364 -8.29 -2.19 5.55
N ILE A 365 -7.85 -3.24 4.86
CA ILE A 365 -6.45 -3.62 4.74
C ILE A 365 -6.10 -3.68 3.26
N PHE A 366 -5.10 -2.90 2.82
CA PHE A 366 -4.55 -2.95 1.47
C PHE A 366 -3.15 -3.56 1.50
N ILE A 367 -2.88 -4.52 0.62
CA ILE A 367 -1.56 -5.16 0.52
C ILE A 367 -1.11 -5.18 -0.94
N THR A 368 0.09 -4.69 -1.22
CA THR A 368 0.81 -4.97 -2.47
C THR A 368 2.09 -5.71 -2.17
N ASP A 369 2.37 -6.75 -2.93
CA ASP A 369 3.64 -7.47 -2.83
C ASP A 369 4.06 -7.93 -4.23
N TRP A 370 5.37 -7.95 -4.45
CA TRP A 370 5.96 -8.66 -5.59
C TRP A 370 5.78 -10.16 -5.40
N TRP A 371 5.92 -10.62 -4.15
CA TRP A 371 5.60 -11.98 -3.74
C TRP A 371 5.01 -12.01 -2.34
N LEU A 372 3.92 -12.75 -2.12
CA LEU A 372 3.28 -12.92 -0.82
C LEU A 372 3.17 -14.40 -0.49
N SER A 373 3.65 -14.79 0.68
CA SER A 373 3.58 -16.16 1.22
C SER A 373 2.53 -16.20 2.35
N PRO A 374 1.33 -16.78 2.14
CA PRO A 374 0.24 -16.66 3.11
C PRO A 374 0.56 -17.24 4.50
N GLU A 375 1.42 -18.25 4.57
CA GLU A 375 1.68 -19.02 5.79
C GLU A 375 2.88 -18.53 6.62
N ILE A 376 3.44 -17.35 6.31
CA ILE A 376 4.55 -16.79 7.11
C ILE A 376 4.09 -16.38 8.52
N PHE A 377 4.99 -16.52 9.48
CA PHE A 377 4.82 -15.98 10.83
C PHE A 377 5.44 -14.59 10.93
N LEU A 378 4.62 -13.62 11.33
CA LEU A 378 5.03 -12.23 11.50
C LEU A 378 5.72 -11.97 12.85
N LYS A 379 5.43 -12.78 13.88
CA LYS A 379 6.11 -12.75 15.19
C LYS A 379 6.78 -14.09 15.48
N ARG A 380 8.00 -14.04 16.03
CA ARG A 380 8.84 -15.21 16.27
C ARG A 380 9.67 -15.08 17.57
N PRO A 381 9.99 -16.19 18.27
CA PRO A 381 9.62 -17.58 17.96
C PRO A 381 8.10 -17.84 18.07
N VAL A 382 7.62 -18.93 17.47
CA VAL A 382 6.19 -19.23 17.41
C VAL A 382 5.72 -19.78 18.77
N VAL A 383 5.15 -18.91 19.60
CA VAL A 383 4.69 -19.27 20.97
C VAL A 383 3.16 -19.31 21.12
N GLU A 384 2.41 -18.55 20.31
CA GLU A 384 0.94 -18.45 20.39
C GLU A 384 0.24 -19.26 19.28
N GLY A 385 0.82 -20.42 18.93
CA GLY A 385 0.36 -21.25 17.81
C GLY A 385 0.28 -20.46 16.50
N ASN A 386 -0.85 -20.55 15.80
CA ASN A 386 -1.05 -19.86 14.51
C ASN A 386 -1.51 -18.40 14.64
N ARG A 387 -1.56 -17.81 15.86
CA ARG A 387 -2.09 -16.45 16.07
C ARG A 387 -1.41 -15.41 15.19
N TRP A 388 -0.09 -15.47 15.03
CA TRP A 388 0.67 -14.48 14.27
C TRP A 388 1.04 -14.93 12.85
N ARG A 389 0.37 -15.97 12.33
CA ARG A 389 0.50 -16.38 10.93
C ARG A 389 -0.37 -15.49 10.04
N LEU A 390 0.20 -14.96 8.95
CA LEU A 390 -0.42 -13.91 8.14
C LEU A 390 -1.85 -14.26 7.69
N ASP A 391 -2.05 -15.43 7.07
CA ASP A 391 -3.36 -15.94 6.67
C ASP A 391 -4.38 -15.97 7.82
N CYS A 392 -3.96 -16.35 9.02
CA CYS A 392 -4.80 -16.41 10.22
C CYS A 392 -5.18 -15.01 10.72
N ILE A 393 -4.29 -14.02 10.59
CA ILE A 393 -4.61 -12.60 10.85
C ILE A 393 -5.67 -12.11 9.86
N LEU A 394 -5.40 -12.26 8.56
CA LEU A 394 -6.31 -11.78 7.53
C LEU A 394 -7.69 -12.46 7.65
N LYS A 395 -7.74 -13.76 7.92
CA LYS A 395 -8.99 -14.49 8.13
C LYS A 395 -9.80 -13.93 9.31
N ARG A 396 -9.19 -13.76 10.49
CA ARG A 396 -9.93 -13.27 11.67
C ARG A 396 -10.39 -11.82 11.51
N LYS A 397 -9.58 -10.97 10.88
CA LYS A 397 -9.95 -9.58 10.59
C LYS A 397 -11.08 -9.52 9.56
N ALA A 398 -11.04 -10.36 8.54
CA ALA A 398 -12.11 -10.48 7.57
C ALA A 398 -13.44 -10.96 8.19
N GLN A 399 -13.38 -11.87 9.17
CA GLN A 399 -14.54 -12.31 9.96
C GLN A 399 -15.13 -11.21 10.84
N GLN A 400 -14.31 -10.27 11.31
CA GLN A 400 -14.74 -9.08 12.05
C GLN A 400 -15.33 -7.97 11.15
N GLY A 401 -15.42 -8.20 9.84
CA GLY A 401 -16.02 -7.26 8.89
C GLY A 401 -15.01 -6.40 8.11
N VAL A 402 -13.71 -6.48 8.42
CA VAL A 402 -12.66 -5.76 7.69
C VAL A 402 -12.60 -6.25 6.24
N ARG A 403 -12.57 -5.31 5.29
CA ARG A 403 -12.38 -5.61 3.86
C ARG A 403 -10.89 -5.66 3.54
N ILE A 404 -10.43 -6.72 2.89
CA ILE A 404 -9.02 -6.95 2.63
C ILE A 404 -8.79 -7.05 1.13
N PHE A 405 -7.93 -6.18 0.61
CA PHE A 405 -7.65 -6.06 -0.81
C PHE A 405 -6.16 -6.27 -1.06
N VAL A 406 -5.85 -7.28 -1.86
CA VAL A 406 -4.47 -7.69 -2.14
C VAL A 406 -4.20 -7.59 -3.64
N MET A 407 -3.07 -6.99 -4.00
CA MET A 407 -2.58 -6.90 -5.37
C MET A 407 -1.22 -7.57 -5.47
N LEU A 408 -1.15 -8.66 -6.22
CA LEU A 408 0.08 -9.43 -6.43
C LEU A 408 0.62 -9.19 -7.83
N TYR A 409 1.94 -9.16 -7.96
CA TYR A 409 2.56 -9.37 -9.26
C TYR A 409 2.16 -10.74 -9.82
N LYS A 410 1.78 -10.76 -11.09
CA LYS A 410 1.58 -11.98 -11.87
C LYS A 410 2.86 -12.23 -12.66
N GLU A 411 3.58 -13.24 -12.24
CA GLU A 411 4.80 -13.73 -12.84
C GLU A 411 4.59 -14.42 -14.19
N VAL A 412 5.69 -14.50 -14.94
CA VAL A 412 5.84 -15.46 -16.02
C VAL A 412 6.23 -16.79 -15.39
N GLU A 413 5.29 -17.72 -15.28
CA GLU A 413 5.43 -18.99 -14.54
C GLU A 413 6.65 -19.84 -14.96
N LEU A 414 7.11 -19.71 -16.21
CA LEU A 414 8.31 -20.42 -16.71
C LEU A 414 9.62 -19.80 -16.21
N ALA A 415 9.62 -18.53 -15.80
CA ALA A 415 10.81 -17.76 -15.46
C ALA A 415 10.97 -17.48 -13.96
N LEU A 416 9.87 -17.54 -13.18
CA LEU A 416 9.87 -17.20 -11.76
C LEU A 416 8.97 -18.16 -10.97
N GLY A 417 9.51 -18.71 -9.88
CA GLY A 417 8.85 -19.71 -9.03
C GLY A 417 7.92 -19.18 -7.92
N ILE A 418 7.51 -17.90 -7.95
CA ILE A 418 6.79 -17.27 -6.82
C ILE A 418 5.36 -17.79 -6.61
N ASN A 419 4.75 -18.41 -7.63
CA ASN A 419 3.42 -19.04 -7.60
C ASN A 419 2.31 -18.12 -7.05
N SER A 420 2.13 -16.94 -7.67
CA SER A 420 1.13 -15.97 -7.21
C SER A 420 -0.32 -16.49 -7.32
N GLU A 421 -0.58 -17.47 -8.20
CA GLU A 421 -1.88 -18.13 -8.28
C GLU A 421 -2.16 -18.99 -7.02
N TYR A 422 -1.16 -19.66 -6.45
CA TYR A 422 -1.30 -20.33 -5.15
C TYR A 422 -1.68 -19.32 -4.06
N SER A 423 -0.92 -18.24 -3.89
CA SER A 423 -1.20 -17.22 -2.87
C SER A 423 -2.58 -16.60 -3.05
N LYS A 424 -2.96 -16.26 -4.29
CA LYS A 424 -4.30 -15.76 -4.62
C LYS A 424 -5.38 -16.76 -4.24
N ARG A 425 -5.21 -18.03 -4.58
CA ARG A 425 -6.18 -19.09 -4.29
C ARG A 425 -6.31 -19.26 -2.78
N THR A 426 -5.21 -19.44 -2.06
CA THR A 426 -5.21 -19.59 -0.59
C THR A 426 -5.95 -18.44 0.08
N LEU A 427 -5.58 -17.20 -0.22
CA LEU A 427 -6.19 -16.01 0.40
C LEU A 427 -7.69 -15.86 0.09
N ASN A 428 -8.12 -16.09 -1.16
CA ASN A 428 -9.54 -16.00 -1.51
C ASN A 428 -10.41 -17.08 -0.82
N HIS A 429 -9.83 -18.24 -0.48
CA HIS A 429 -10.56 -19.30 0.23
C HIS A 429 -10.74 -19.02 1.73
N LEU A 430 -10.00 -18.07 2.30
CA LEU A 430 -10.07 -17.77 3.74
C LEU A 430 -11.40 -17.12 4.13
N HIS A 431 -11.86 -16.11 3.36
CA HIS A 431 -13.10 -15.38 3.64
C HIS A 431 -13.58 -14.54 2.45
N SER A 432 -14.89 -14.28 2.34
CA SER A 432 -15.49 -13.51 1.24
C SER A 432 -15.12 -12.02 1.23
N ASN A 433 -14.67 -11.47 2.36
CA ASN A 433 -14.14 -10.09 2.48
C ASN A 433 -12.71 -9.94 1.98
N ILE A 434 -12.02 -11.04 1.63
CA ILE A 434 -10.69 -10.99 1.04
C ILE A 434 -10.85 -11.04 -0.48
N LYS A 435 -10.19 -10.11 -1.18
CA LYS A 435 -10.16 -10.01 -2.63
C LYS A 435 -8.74 -9.84 -3.12
N VAL A 436 -8.33 -10.71 -4.05
CA VAL A 436 -6.97 -10.72 -4.57
C VAL A 436 -6.97 -10.56 -6.09
N MET A 437 -6.28 -9.52 -6.57
CA MET A 437 -5.99 -9.30 -7.99
C MET A 437 -4.54 -9.64 -8.30
N ARG A 438 -4.29 -10.17 -9.51
CA ARG A 438 -2.96 -10.35 -10.08
C ARG A 438 -2.82 -9.59 -11.39
N HIS A 439 -1.65 -8.97 -11.63
CA HIS A 439 -1.33 -8.19 -12.83
C HIS A 439 0.20 -8.18 -13.06
N PRO A 440 0.71 -8.10 -14.31
CA PRO A 440 0.00 -8.05 -15.59
C PRO A 440 -0.49 -9.41 -16.10
N ASP A 441 -1.49 -9.41 -16.98
CA ASP A 441 -1.80 -10.61 -17.76
C ASP A 441 -0.85 -10.68 -18.96
N HIS A 442 -0.14 -11.80 -19.09
CA HIS A 442 0.68 -12.11 -20.25
C HIS A 442 -0.18 -12.83 -21.29
N VAL A 443 -0.15 -12.40 -22.55
CA VAL A 443 -0.77 -13.10 -23.68
C VAL A 443 0.32 -13.57 -24.63
N SER A 444 0.05 -14.62 -25.42
CA SER A 444 1.06 -15.23 -26.31
C SER A 444 1.71 -14.24 -27.29
N SER A 445 1.04 -13.12 -27.61
CA SER A 445 1.53 -12.05 -28.48
C SER A 445 2.23 -10.89 -27.77
N SER A 446 2.22 -10.85 -26.42
CA SER A 446 2.82 -9.75 -25.64
C SER A 446 3.16 -10.21 -24.22
N VAL A 447 4.45 -10.40 -23.95
CA VAL A 447 5.00 -10.65 -22.62
C VAL A 447 5.49 -9.32 -22.04
N TYR A 448 4.88 -8.86 -20.95
CA TYR A 448 5.44 -7.75 -20.18
C TYR A 448 6.70 -8.22 -19.43
N LEU A 449 7.82 -7.54 -19.66
CA LEU A 449 9.11 -7.81 -19.00
C LEU A 449 9.22 -7.17 -17.61
N TRP A 450 8.25 -6.31 -17.26
CA TRP A 450 8.23 -5.48 -16.06
C TRP A 450 7.30 -6.06 -14.99
N ALA A 451 7.59 -5.73 -13.74
CA ALA A 451 6.88 -6.24 -12.56
C ALA A 451 6.23 -5.12 -11.74
N HIS A 452 5.32 -5.52 -10.86
CA HIS A 452 4.92 -4.70 -9.72
C HIS A 452 5.81 -5.04 -8.56
N HIS A 453 6.63 -4.08 -8.14
CA HIS A 453 7.74 -4.35 -7.23
C HIS A 453 7.59 -3.61 -5.90
N GLU A 454 6.56 -2.78 -5.75
CA GLU A 454 6.23 -2.12 -4.49
C GLU A 454 5.72 -3.10 -3.41
N LYS A 455 6.20 -2.91 -2.17
CA LYS A 455 5.76 -3.63 -0.97
C LYS A 455 5.04 -2.66 -0.04
N LEU A 456 3.73 -2.82 0.09
CA LEU A 456 2.88 -1.90 0.82
C LEU A 456 1.91 -2.67 1.71
N VAL A 457 1.76 -2.23 2.96
CA VAL A 457 0.65 -2.62 3.83
C VAL A 457 -0.01 -1.34 4.34
N VAL A 458 -1.29 -1.14 4.03
CA VAL A 458 -2.04 0.05 4.46
C VAL A 458 -3.24 -0.39 5.28
N ILE A 459 -3.38 0.18 6.49
CA ILE A 459 -4.45 -0.12 7.43
C ILE A 459 -5.34 1.13 7.56
N ASP A 460 -6.63 0.96 7.30
CA ASP A 460 -7.70 1.96 7.42
C ASP A 460 -7.38 3.31 6.75
N GLN A 461 -6.55 3.26 5.70
CA GLN A 461 -5.97 4.42 5.00
C GLN A 461 -5.29 5.45 5.94
N SER A 462 -4.77 4.98 7.08
CA SER A 462 -4.28 5.85 8.16
C SER A 462 -2.89 5.46 8.66
N VAL A 463 -2.49 4.19 8.48
CA VAL A 463 -1.13 3.69 8.72
C VAL A 463 -0.66 3.00 7.45
N ALA A 464 0.53 3.34 6.96
CA ALA A 464 1.09 2.75 5.74
C ALA A 464 2.55 2.36 5.93
N PHE A 465 2.84 1.08 5.71
CA PHE A 465 4.17 0.50 5.67
C PHE A 465 4.70 0.53 4.22
N VAL A 466 5.93 1.00 4.04
CA VAL A 466 6.60 1.16 2.74
C VAL A 466 8.08 0.78 2.88
N GLY A 467 8.61 -0.07 2.01
CA GLY A 467 10.02 -0.48 2.06
C GLY A 467 10.41 -1.55 1.07
N GLY A 468 11.52 -2.24 1.35
CA GLY A 468 12.03 -3.37 0.57
C GLY A 468 11.44 -4.74 0.95
N ILE A 469 10.74 -4.83 2.08
CA ILE A 469 10.36 -6.11 2.70
C ILE A 469 8.98 -6.58 2.23
N ASP A 470 8.96 -7.63 1.39
CA ASP A 470 7.73 -8.36 1.04
C ASP A 470 7.23 -9.20 2.23
N LEU A 471 5.92 -9.45 2.30
CA LEU A 471 5.34 -10.45 3.20
C LEU A 471 5.55 -11.88 2.66
N ALA A 472 6.82 -12.28 2.52
CA ALA A 472 7.23 -13.54 1.89
C ALA A 472 8.27 -14.34 2.69
N TYR A 473 8.47 -15.59 2.28
CA TYR A 473 9.50 -16.46 2.84
C TYR A 473 10.91 -15.83 2.78
N GLY A 474 11.70 -16.07 3.82
CA GLY A 474 13.11 -15.67 3.91
C GLY A 474 13.37 -14.21 4.25
N ARG A 475 12.32 -13.37 4.34
CA ARG A 475 12.45 -11.92 4.62
C ARG A 475 12.56 -11.59 6.10
N TRP A 476 12.07 -12.48 6.96
CA TRP A 476 12.21 -12.30 8.40
C TRP A 476 13.67 -12.55 8.80
N ASP A 477 14.28 -11.56 9.43
CA ASP A 477 15.60 -11.67 10.04
C ASP A 477 15.72 -10.63 11.15
N ASP A 478 16.74 -10.77 11.99
CA ASP A 478 17.08 -9.78 13.01
C ASP A 478 18.56 -9.38 12.90
N ARG A 479 19.01 -8.53 13.83
CA ARG A 479 20.38 -8.00 13.84
C ARG A 479 21.48 -9.06 13.97
N GLU A 480 21.14 -10.28 14.36
CA GLU A 480 22.14 -11.36 14.51
C GLU A 480 22.46 -12.04 13.18
N HIS A 481 21.56 -11.95 12.17
CA HIS A 481 21.76 -12.56 10.85
C HIS A 481 22.20 -14.03 10.92
N ARG A 482 21.48 -14.83 11.71
CA ARG A 482 21.86 -16.23 12.00
C ARG A 482 21.88 -17.09 10.74
N LEU A 483 22.90 -17.94 10.63
CA LEU A 483 23.08 -18.92 9.53
C LEU A 483 22.38 -20.25 9.79
N THR A 484 22.08 -20.58 11.05
CA THR A 484 21.61 -21.91 11.46
C THR A 484 20.30 -21.81 12.24
N ASP A 485 19.46 -22.85 12.09
CA ASP A 485 18.17 -22.98 12.76
C ASP A 485 17.74 -24.45 12.87
N VAL A 486 18.62 -25.28 13.43
CA VAL A 486 18.41 -26.74 13.58
C VAL A 486 17.31 -27.06 14.62
N GLY A 487 17.15 -26.18 15.62
CA GLY A 487 16.22 -26.34 16.74
C GLY A 487 16.64 -27.45 17.71
N SER A 488 16.37 -27.27 19.00
CA SER A 488 16.64 -28.30 20.02
C SER A 488 15.72 -28.03 21.20
N VAL A 489 14.58 -28.72 21.34
CA VAL A 489 13.74 -28.62 22.56
C VAL A 489 13.80 -29.94 23.31
N THR A 490 14.28 -29.91 24.54
CA THR A 490 14.17 -31.04 25.47
C THR A 490 13.17 -30.66 26.57
N ARG A 491 12.23 -31.56 26.87
CA ARG A 491 11.35 -31.43 28.03
C ARG A 491 12.13 -31.86 29.26
N SER A 492 12.29 -30.99 30.25
CA SER A 492 12.64 -31.46 31.59
C SER A 492 11.44 -32.24 32.12
N THR A 493 11.65 -33.52 32.40
CA THR A 493 10.75 -34.24 33.31
C THR A 493 11.21 -33.85 34.70
N ALA A 494 10.32 -33.26 35.49
CA ALA A 494 10.58 -33.07 36.91
C ALA A 494 10.84 -34.45 37.52
N GLN A 495 12.10 -34.74 37.84
CA GLN A 495 12.43 -35.84 38.74
C GLN A 495 12.04 -35.37 40.14
N ASP A 496 10.97 -35.96 40.67
CA ASP A 496 10.60 -35.83 42.08
C ASP A 496 11.84 -36.16 42.95
N GLN A 497 12.35 -35.14 43.63
CA GLN A 497 13.28 -35.32 44.73
C GLN A 497 12.50 -35.88 45.91
N VAL A 498 12.74 -37.15 46.23
CA VAL A 498 12.48 -37.69 47.56
C VAL A 498 13.82 -37.72 48.29
N ASP A 499 14.00 -36.79 49.21
CA ASP A 499 15.08 -36.78 50.20
C ASP A 499 14.91 -37.93 51.20
N GLY A 500 16.02 -38.58 51.58
CA GLY A 500 16.02 -39.54 52.70
C GLY A 500 17.33 -40.29 52.96
N LEU A 501 18.20 -39.68 53.79
CA LEU A 501 19.05 -40.28 54.85
C LEU A 501 20.13 -41.36 54.54
N ALA A 502 21.39 -40.93 54.73
CA ALA A 502 22.53 -41.57 55.40
C ALA A 502 22.76 -43.10 55.36
N LEU A 503 23.93 -43.53 54.86
CA LEU A 503 25.02 -44.14 55.66
C LEU A 503 26.20 -44.62 54.78
N SER A 504 27.37 -44.58 55.42
CA SER A 504 28.71 -44.98 54.99
C SER A 504 28.88 -46.45 54.57
N VAL A 505 29.86 -46.73 53.68
CA VAL A 505 31.01 -47.66 53.89
C VAL A 505 31.52 -48.27 52.56
N SER A 506 32.83 -48.05 52.33
CA SER A 506 33.89 -48.78 51.60
C SER A 506 33.65 -49.87 50.53
N LYS A 507 34.56 -49.81 49.54
CA LYS A 507 35.32 -50.89 48.85
C LYS A 507 34.55 -51.96 48.07
N GLY A 508 34.97 -52.19 46.82
CA GLY A 508 34.75 -53.47 46.14
C GLY A 508 35.01 -53.47 44.64
N LEU A 509 36.00 -54.26 44.22
CA LEU A 509 36.50 -54.50 42.87
C LEU A 509 35.62 -55.53 42.11
N SER A 510 35.97 -55.76 40.82
CA SER A 510 35.64 -56.88 39.90
C SER A 510 34.40 -56.66 39.02
N SER A 511 34.51 -56.41 37.70
CA SER A 511 35.09 -57.18 36.57
C SER A 511 34.12 -58.22 35.96
N ILE A 512 34.20 -58.28 34.62
CA ILE A 512 33.92 -59.42 33.72
C ILE A 512 32.60 -59.41 32.93
N ASN A 513 32.81 -59.10 31.64
CA ASN A 513 32.38 -59.76 30.39
C ASN A 513 30.93 -60.15 30.14
N GLY A 514 30.48 -59.85 28.92
CA GLY A 514 29.40 -60.57 28.26
C GLY A 514 28.98 -59.96 26.94
N SER A 515 29.47 -60.53 25.85
CA SER A 515 29.39 -60.06 24.47
C SER A 515 28.12 -60.49 23.69
N ARG A 516 27.90 -59.83 22.53
CA ARG A 516 27.19 -60.30 21.30
C ARG A 516 25.65 -60.31 21.37
N SER A 517 24.88 -60.07 20.29
CA SER A 517 25.08 -59.60 18.91
C SER A 517 23.67 -59.53 18.27
N LEU A 518 23.46 -58.57 17.35
CA LEU A 518 22.65 -58.60 16.10
C LEU A 518 21.39 -59.51 16.03
N ASP A 519 20.22 -59.00 15.60
CA ASP A 519 19.91 -58.92 14.16
C ASP A 519 18.55 -58.25 13.82
N LEU A 520 18.43 -57.97 12.52
CA LEU A 520 17.44 -57.25 11.73
C LEU A 520 15.97 -57.75 11.69
N ALA A 521 15.12 -56.81 11.27
CA ALA A 521 14.08 -56.89 10.23
C ALA A 521 12.57 -57.04 10.56
N GLU A 522 11.86 -56.10 9.93
CA GLU A 522 10.62 -56.23 9.14
C GLU A 522 9.23 -55.82 9.67
N LEU A 523 8.61 -54.95 8.86
CA LEU A 523 7.22 -54.50 8.81
C LEU A 523 6.24 -55.66 8.49
N PRO A 524 4.93 -55.50 8.74
CA PRO A 524 4.05 -55.19 7.60
C PRO A 524 2.86 -54.24 7.89
N LYS A 525 2.39 -53.61 6.81
CA LYS A 525 1.14 -52.83 6.67
C LYS A 525 -0.09 -53.75 6.61
N LEU A 526 -1.28 -53.25 6.97
CA LEU A 526 -2.54 -53.53 6.24
C LEU A 526 -3.68 -52.55 6.60
N LYS A 527 -4.55 -52.30 5.60
CA LYS A 527 -5.69 -51.37 5.51
C LYS A 527 -6.98 -51.96 6.09
N GLY A 528 -7.95 -51.11 6.45
CA GLY A 528 -9.38 -51.45 6.54
C GLY A 528 -10.30 -50.22 6.67
N VAL A 529 -11.35 -50.17 5.84
CA VAL A 529 -12.35 -49.08 5.69
C VAL A 529 -13.66 -49.46 6.41
N GLY A 530 -14.39 -48.49 6.98
CA GLY A 530 -15.79 -48.68 7.41
C GLY A 530 -16.49 -47.39 7.87
N ARG A 531 -17.71 -47.12 7.36
CA ARG A 531 -18.49 -45.87 7.43
C ARG A 531 -19.55 -45.84 8.56
N THR A 532 -19.76 -44.63 9.10
CA THR A 532 -21.01 -43.93 9.57
C THR A 532 -21.96 -44.53 10.62
N ARG A 533 -22.22 -43.75 11.70
CA ARG A 533 -23.59 -43.46 12.22
C ARG A 533 -23.64 -42.16 13.06
N LYS A 534 -24.76 -41.43 12.92
CA LYS A 534 -25.17 -40.16 13.59
C LYS A 534 -25.86 -40.40 14.94
N SER A 535 -26.08 -39.30 15.70
CA SER A 535 -27.09 -39.05 16.78
C SER A 535 -26.51 -39.11 18.21
N ARG A 536 -26.75 -38.23 19.21
CA ARG A 536 -27.57 -37.01 19.43
C ARG A 536 -27.30 -36.49 20.88
N PHE A 537 -27.38 -35.17 21.12
CA PHE A 537 -27.74 -34.41 22.37
C PHE A 537 -26.98 -34.72 23.70
N SER A 538 -26.79 -33.87 24.72
CA SER A 538 -27.42 -32.65 25.26
C SER A 538 -26.43 -32.05 26.32
N LEU A 539 -26.16 -30.73 26.37
CA LEU A 539 -26.80 -29.69 27.22
C LEU A 539 -26.54 -29.77 28.75
N TYR A 540 -25.69 -28.85 29.28
CA TYR A 540 -25.87 -27.93 30.45
C TYR A 540 -24.46 -27.49 30.94
N ARG A 541 -24.03 -26.23 31.07
CA ARG A 541 -24.47 -24.93 31.63
C ARG A 541 -23.83 -24.65 33.01
N HIS A 542 -23.25 -23.43 33.10
CA HIS A 542 -23.04 -22.58 34.30
C HIS A 542 -21.84 -22.90 35.22
N LEU A 543 -21.13 -21.95 35.83
CA LEU A 543 -20.98 -20.47 35.77
C LEU A 543 -19.88 -20.10 36.81
N HIS A 544 -19.56 -18.80 36.92
CA HIS A 544 -18.68 -18.11 37.90
C HIS A 544 -17.18 -18.03 37.52
N LYS A 545 -16.57 -16.91 37.12
CA LYS A 545 -16.71 -15.43 37.29
C LYS A 545 -15.92 -14.86 38.50
N HIS A 546 -15.15 -13.80 38.19
CA HIS A 546 -14.39 -12.85 39.04
C HIS A 546 -12.98 -13.30 39.50
N GLY A 547 -11.94 -12.46 39.50
CA GLY A 547 -11.86 -11.00 39.33
C GLY A 547 -10.43 -10.49 39.12
N LEU A 548 -10.35 -9.18 38.86
CA LEU A 548 -9.18 -8.35 38.52
C LEU A 548 -8.17 -8.19 39.65
N THR A 549 -6.90 -7.93 39.31
CA THR A 549 -6.09 -6.83 39.89
C THR A 549 -4.83 -6.52 39.05
N HIS A 550 -4.64 -5.24 38.74
CA HIS A 550 -3.39 -4.60 38.31
C HIS A 550 -2.45 -4.39 39.51
N THR A 551 -1.13 -4.52 39.33
CA THR A 551 -0.10 -3.69 40.00
C THR A 551 1.19 -3.65 39.17
N ASN A 552 1.90 -2.52 39.29
CA ASN A 552 3.00 -2.05 38.46
C ASN A 552 4.41 -2.43 39.00
N SER A 553 5.39 -2.26 38.11
CA SER A 553 6.81 -1.89 38.35
C SER A 553 7.78 -2.99 38.82
N VAL A 554 8.96 -3.10 38.19
CA VAL A 554 10.23 -2.46 38.61
C VAL A 554 11.44 -3.00 37.78
N SER A 555 12.32 -2.07 37.40
CA SER A 555 13.78 -2.10 37.15
C SER A 555 14.46 -2.97 36.08
N SER A 556 15.31 -2.27 35.33
CA SER A 556 16.53 -2.71 34.66
C SER A 556 17.59 -3.28 35.63
N MET A 557 18.30 -4.34 35.22
CA MET A 557 19.74 -4.49 35.43
C MET A 557 20.32 -5.36 34.30
N ASP A 558 21.32 -4.82 33.62
CA ASP A 558 22.24 -5.54 32.74
C ASP A 558 23.20 -6.39 33.58
N SER A 559 23.47 -7.62 33.15
CA SER A 559 24.74 -8.30 33.40
C SER A 559 24.97 -9.44 32.42
N GLU A 560 26.25 -9.60 32.10
CA GLU A 560 26.93 -10.42 31.08
C GLU A 560 26.47 -11.88 30.98
N GLU A 561 26.31 -12.39 29.75
CA GLU A 561 26.25 -13.84 29.50
C GLU A 561 27.10 -14.25 28.28
N ARG A 562 28.21 -14.94 28.59
CA ARG A 562 28.78 -15.96 27.71
C ARG A 562 27.84 -17.17 27.73
N GLY A 563 27.46 -17.63 26.53
CA GLY A 563 26.83 -18.92 26.21
C GLY A 563 26.15 -19.68 27.36
N SER A 564 24.87 -19.41 27.59
CA SER A 564 23.99 -20.31 28.34
C SER A 564 22.60 -20.36 27.66
N THR A 565 22.02 -21.55 27.63
CA THR A 565 20.72 -21.89 27.04
C THR A 565 19.58 -21.07 27.68
N ARG A 566 18.91 -20.21 26.92
CA ARG A 566 17.79 -19.37 27.40
C ARG A 566 16.55 -20.22 27.71
N SER A 567 16.00 -20.10 28.92
CA SER A 567 14.67 -20.65 29.26
C SER A 567 13.56 -19.67 28.84
N LEU A 568 12.45 -20.19 28.31
CA LEU A 568 11.24 -19.42 28.01
C LEU A 568 10.13 -19.88 28.96
N GLN A 569 9.72 -18.99 29.87
CA GLN A 569 8.55 -19.22 30.72
C GLN A 569 7.29 -19.14 29.88
N THR A 570 6.66 -20.29 29.63
CA THR A 570 5.30 -20.34 29.09
C THR A 570 4.36 -20.65 30.24
N GLY A 571 3.14 -20.10 30.24
CA GLY A 571 2.13 -20.32 31.29
C GLY A 571 1.64 -21.77 31.47
N VAL A 572 2.37 -22.76 30.95
CA VAL A 572 2.12 -24.21 31.04
C VAL A 572 3.42 -24.99 31.37
N GLY A 573 4.50 -24.31 31.79
CA GLY A 573 5.78 -24.92 32.19
C GLY A 573 7.01 -24.28 31.54
N GLU A 574 8.19 -24.62 32.07
CA GLU A 574 9.49 -24.16 31.57
C GLU A 574 9.92 -25.01 30.36
N LEU A 575 10.10 -24.37 29.19
CA LEU A 575 10.66 -25.02 28.00
C LEU A 575 12.14 -24.66 27.91
N MET A 576 13.00 -25.68 27.98
CA MET A 576 14.43 -25.55 27.71
C MET A 576 14.71 -25.94 26.25
N GLY A 577 15.18 -24.99 25.45
CA GLY A 577 15.57 -25.29 24.07
C GLY A 577 15.48 -24.16 23.05
N ASN A 578 16.21 -24.30 21.95
CA ASN A 578 16.12 -23.41 20.78
C ASN A 578 14.86 -23.74 19.98
N THR A 579 13.80 -22.94 20.14
CA THR A 579 12.64 -22.94 19.24
C THR A 579 13.06 -22.48 17.85
N ARG A 580 12.63 -23.19 16.80
CA ARG A 580 12.94 -22.81 15.41
C ARG A 580 12.37 -21.44 15.07
N PHE A 581 13.13 -20.64 14.32
CA PHE A 581 12.68 -19.33 13.83
C PHE A 581 12.09 -19.42 12.43
N TRP A 582 12.77 -20.08 11.50
CA TRP A 582 12.37 -20.18 10.11
C TRP A 582 11.74 -21.56 9.88
N HIS A 583 10.44 -21.66 9.66
CA HIS A 583 9.77 -22.96 9.50
C HIS A 583 9.63 -23.34 8.02
N GLY A 584 9.97 -24.57 7.64
CA GLY A 584 9.80 -25.08 6.28
C GLY A 584 10.47 -24.22 5.22
N LYS A 585 9.67 -23.75 4.24
CA LYS A 585 10.10 -22.93 3.10
C LYS A 585 10.69 -21.57 3.47
N ASP A 586 10.51 -21.16 4.71
CA ASP A 586 11.07 -19.93 5.24
C ASP A 586 12.57 -20.03 5.58
N TYR A 587 13.10 -21.25 5.75
CA TYR A 587 14.55 -21.47 5.83
C TYR A 587 15.10 -21.72 4.44
N CYS A 588 15.91 -20.79 3.95
CA CYS A 588 16.19 -20.69 2.53
C CYS A 588 17.56 -20.05 2.24
N ASN A 589 18.12 -20.40 1.08
CA ASN A 589 19.33 -19.81 0.52
C ASN A 589 19.16 -19.70 -1.00
N PHE A 590 18.94 -18.48 -1.51
CA PHE A 590 18.53 -18.23 -2.91
C PHE A 590 19.66 -18.37 -3.92
N VAL A 591 20.91 -18.30 -3.46
CA VAL A 591 22.07 -18.57 -4.33
C VAL A 591 22.20 -20.07 -4.56
N TYR A 592 21.96 -20.86 -3.51
CA TYR A 592 22.05 -22.32 -3.56
C TYR A 592 20.89 -22.97 -4.33
N LYS A 593 19.65 -22.58 -4.05
CA LYS A 593 18.46 -23.22 -4.62
C LYS A 593 17.23 -22.32 -4.58
N ASP A 594 16.51 -22.18 -5.69
CA ASP A 594 15.24 -21.47 -5.72
C ASP A 594 14.10 -22.26 -5.05
N TRP A 595 13.04 -21.56 -4.66
CA TRP A 595 11.90 -22.19 -3.97
C TRP A 595 11.15 -23.15 -4.88
N VAL A 596 10.79 -24.30 -4.32
CA VAL A 596 10.00 -25.34 -4.99
C VAL A 596 8.81 -25.75 -4.12
N GLN A 597 7.74 -26.27 -4.75
CA GLN A 597 6.57 -26.85 -4.06
C GLN A 597 5.96 -25.93 -2.99
N LEU A 598 5.73 -24.64 -3.31
CA LEU A 598 5.23 -23.64 -2.36
C LEU A 598 3.89 -24.02 -1.69
N GLU A 599 3.16 -24.97 -2.24
CA GLU A 599 1.96 -25.56 -1.65
C GLU A 599 2.20 -26.41 -0.39
N LYS A 600 3.46 -26.76 -0.10
CA LYS A 600 3.91 -27.43 1.14
C LYS A 600 4.76 -26.46 1.97
N PRO A 601 4.15 -25.54 2.73
CA PRO A 601 4.84 -24.41 3.35
C PRO A 601 5.77 -24.80 4.50
N PHE A 602 5.47 -25.91 5.20
CA PHE A 602 6.21 -26.35 6.38
C PHE A 602 7.24 -27.45 6.11
N ASP A 603 7.35 -27.90 4.86
CA ASP A 603 8.37 -28.85 4.44
C ASP A 603 9.66 -28.09 4.12
N ASP A 604 10.79 -28.56 4.62
CA ASP A 604 12.09 -28.04 4.22
C ASP A 604 12.41 -28.45 2.77
N PHE A 605 13.02 -27.56 2.01
CA PHE A 605 13.46 -27.82 0.62
C PHE A 605 14.98 -27.79 0.45
N ILE A 606 15.69 -27.34 1.49
CA ILE A 606 17.13 -27.43 1.71
C ILE A 606 17.37 -28.11 3.06
N ASP A 607 18.45 -28.87 3.16
CA ASP A 607 18.80 -29.59 4.38
C ASP A 607 19.48 -28.64 5.38
N ARG A 608 18.81 -28.40 6.52
CA ARG A 608 19.26 -27.49 7.58
C ARG A 608 20.53 -27.94 8.29
N TYR A 609 20.82 -29.25 8.29
CA TYR A 609 21.99 -29.80 8.97
C TYR A 609 23.26 -29.65 8.13
N THR A 610 23.12 -29.35 6.83
CA THR A 610 24.24 -29.27 5.90
C THR A 610 24.37 -27.92 5.21
N THR A 611 23.27 -27.19 5.04
CA THR A 611 23.25 -25.94 4.28
C THR A 611 22.81 -24.78 5.18
N PRO A 612 23.66 -23.76 5.39
CA PRO A 612 23.26 -22.56 6.13
C PRO A 612 22.20 -21.78 5.33
N ARG A 613 21.25 -21.16 6.03
CA ARG A 613 20.37 -20.18 5.40
C ARG A 613 21.17 -18.94 4.99
N MET A 614 20.66 -18.21 4.00
CA MET A 614 21.20 -16.91 3.63
C MET A 614 20.48 -15.81 4.43
N PRO A 615 21.19 -15.01 5.25
CA PRO A 615 20.60 -13.89 5.96
C PRO A 615 20.03 -12.81 5.04
N TRP A 616 19.01 -12.11 5.53
CA TRP A 616 18.29 -11.06 4.80
C TRP A 616 18.42 -9.74 5.54
N HIS A 617 19.15 -8.79 4.94
CA HIS A 617 19.30 -7.43 5.46
C HIS A 617 18.48 -6.46 4.62
N ASP A 618 17.57 -5.72 5.24
CA ASP A 618 16.62 -4.88 4.51
C ASP A 618 16.12 -3.70 5.35
N ILE A 619 15.51 -2.72 4.68
CA ILE A 619 15.00 -1.49 5.28
C ILE A 619 13.55 -1.27 4.91
N ALA A 620 12.75 -0.89 5.90
CA ALA A 620 11.38 -0.44 5.70
C ALA A 620 11.05 0.78 6.56
N SER A 621 9.85 1.32 6.35
CA SER A 621 9.33 2.46 7.11
C SER A 621 7.83 2.35 7.29
N VAL A 622 7.30 3.07 8.28
CA VAL A 622 5.87 3.31 8.44
C VAL A 622 5.61 4.81 8.53
N VAL A 623 4.53 5.26 7.90
CA VAL A 623 4.05 6.64 7.92
C VAL A 623 2.57 6.68 8.27
N HIS A 624 2.12 7.77 8.87
CA HIS A 624 0.75 7.92 9.37
C HIS A 624 -0.01 9.07 8.69
N GLY A 625 -1.32 9.10 8.87
CA GLY A 625 -2.18 10.22 8.52
C GLY A 625 -2.15 10.55 7.03
N LYS A 626 -1.85 11.81 6.67
CA LYS A 626 -1.90 12.26 5.26
C LYS A 626 -0.94 11.51 4.36
N ALA A 627 0.26 11.19 4.84
CA ALA A 627 1.21 10.41 4.06
C ALA A 627 0.71 8.98 3.82
N ALA A 628 0.06 8.36 4.82
CA ALA A 628 -0.58 7.06 4.65
C ALA A 628 -1.73 7.11 3.63
N ARG A 629 -2.49 8.21 3.57
CA ARG A 629 -3.52 8.43 2.54
C ARG A 629 -2.95 8.63 1.15
N ASP A 630 -1.80 9.27 1.02
CA ASP A 630 -1.09 9.38 -0.26
C ASP A 630 -0.65 7.98 -0.76
N VAL A 631 -0.17 7.10 0.13
CA VAL A 631 0.11 5.68 -0.19
C VAL A 631 -1.17 4.91 -0.54
N ALA A 632 -2.24 5.07 0.24
CA ALA A 632 -3.55 4.45 -0.03
C ALA A 632 -4.10 4.87 -1.40
N ARG A 633 -3.95 6.15 -1.75
CA ARG A 633 -4.39 6.71 -3.04
C ARG A 633 -3.65 6.06 -4.20
N HIS A 634 -2.36 5.76 -4.07
CA HIS A 634 -1.61 4.98 -5.06
C HIS A 634 -2.24 3.58 -5.25
N PHE A 635 -2.49 2.86 -4.15
CA PHE A 635 -3.14 1.55 -4.18
C PHE A 635 -4.50 1.60 -4.88
N ILE A 636 -5.36 2.53 -4.46
CA ILE A 636 -6.72 2.71 -4.99
C ILE A 636 -6.69 3.03 -6.49
N GLN A 637 -5.75 3.86 -6.95
CA GLN A 637 -5.59 4.16 -8.37
C GLN A 637 -5.31 2.89 -9.18
N ARG A 638 -4.36 2.06 -8.74
CA ARG A 638 -4.01 0.82 -9.43
C ARG A 638 -5.13 -0.22 -9.36
N TRP A 639 -5.74 -0.40 -8.18
CA TRP A 639 -6.88 -1.30 -8.00
C TRP A 639 -8.03 -0.96 -8.95
N ASN A 640 -8.45 0.31 -8.97
CA ASN A 640 -9.54 0.76 -9.84
C ASN A 640 -9.18 0.66 -11.33
N PHE A 641 -7.90 0.81 -11.68
CA PHE A 641 -7.41 0.56 -13.04
C PHE A 641 -7.46 -0.94 -13.42
N TYR A 642 -7.28 -1.86 -12.47
CA TYR A 642 -7.40 -3.30 -12.73
C TYR A 642 -8.85 -3.78 -12.73
N GLN A 643 -9.68 -3.23 -11.85
CA GLN A 643 -11.10 -3.56 -11.72
C GLN A 643 -11.85 -3.44 -13.07
N VAL A 644 -11.48 -2.45 -13.89
CA VAL A 644 -12.12 -2.22 -15.20
C VAL A 644 -11.72 -3.24 -16.27
N LYS A 645 -10.79 -4.15 -16.01
CA LYS A 645 -10.43 -5.26 -16.91
C LYS A 645 -11.48 -6.37 -16.83
N PRO A 646 -11.85 -7.04 -17.94
CA PRO A 646 -12.98 -7.98 -17.99
C PRO A 646 -13.03 -9.01 -16.84
N LYS A 647 -11.87 -9.55 -16.45
CA LYS A 647 -11.70 -10.53 -15.37
C LYS A 647 -12.16 -10.05 -13.98
N TYR A 648 -12.08 -8.75 -13.72
CA TYR A 648 -12.33 -8.15 -12.39
C TYR A 648 -13.55 -7.22 -12.36
N ARG A 649 -14.31 -7.10 -13.45
CA ARG A 649 -15.47 -6.19 -13.55
C ARG A 649 -16.67 -6.54 -12.65
N SER A 650 -16.65 -7.72 -12.04
CA SER A 650 -17.72 -8.17 -11.14
C SER A 650 -17.87 -7.24 -9.94
N LEU A 651 -19.10 -7.10 -9.42
CA LEU A 651 -19.37 -6.38 -8.17
C LEU A 651 -18.68 -7.01 -6.95
N SER A 652 -18.21 -8.26 -7.06
CA SER A 652 -17.39 -8.89 -6.01
C SER A 652 -16.02 -8.22 -5.84
N TYR A 653 -15.55 -7.46 -6.83
CA TYR A 653 -14.38 -6.59 -6.73
C TYR A 653 -14.86 -5.14 -6.78
N PRO A 654 -15.11 -4.51 -5.61
CA PRO A 654 -15.65 -3.16 -5.57
C PRO A 654 -14.63 -2.13 -6.08
N PHE A 655 -15.12 -0.98 -6.55
CA PHE A 655 -14.27 0.20 -6.66
C PHE A 655 -13.91 0.70 -5.27
N LEU A 656 -12.65 1.09 -5.08
CA LEU A 656 -12.18 1.68 -3.83
C LEU A 656 -12.23 3.20 -3.89
N LEU A 657 -12.48 3.82 -2.73
CA LEU A 657 -12.60 5.26 -2.56
C LEU A 657 -11.51 5.76 -1.61
N PRO A 658 -10.81 6.87 -1.91
CA PRO A 658 -9.86 7.44 -0.97
C PRO A 658 -10.59 8.17 0.15
N LYS A 659 -10.10 8.03 1.38
CA LYS A 659 -10.51 8.90 2.50
C LYS A 659 -9.98 10.32 2.31
N SER A 660 -10.80 11.31 2.65
CA SER A 660 -10.50 12.74 2.47
C SER A 660 -9.34 13.21 3.32
N HIS A 661 -8.36 13.96 2.82
CA HIS A 661 -7.25 14.49 3.65
C HIS A 661 -7.69 15.33 4.87
N SER A 662 -8.95 15.77 4.94
CA SER A 662 -9.51 16.52 6.08
C SER A 662 -9.59 15.70 7.37
N THR A 663 -9.81 14.38 7.28
CA THR A 663 -9.94 13.50 8.47
C THR A 663 -8.66 12.75 8.80
N ALA A 664 -7.53 13.15 8.20
CA ALA A 664 -6.28 12.38 8.24
C ALA A 664 -5.55 12.42 9.58
N ASN A 665 -5.96 13.31 10.47
CA ASN A 665 -5.40 13.44 11.81
C ASN A 665 -6.12 12.55 12.83
N ASP A 666 -7.28 11.97 12.47
CA ASP A 666 -8.07 11.09 13.32
C ASP A 666 -7.44 9.68 13.31
N LEU A 667 -6.32 9.50 14.02
CA LEU A 667 -5.59 8.23 14.09
C LEU A 667 -6.14 7.36 15.22
N ASN A 668 -6.75 6.23 14.86
CA ASN A 668 -7.22 5.23 15.84
C ASN A 668 -6.07 4.37 16.41
N TYR A 669 -4.98 4.23 15.63
CA TYR A 669 -3.79 3.49 16.01
C TYR A 669 -2.56 4.22 15.48
N GLN A 670 -1.52 4.31 16.30
CA GLN A 670 -0.22 4.81 15.91
C GLN A 670 0.83 3.80 16.34
N VAL A 671 1.74 3.48 15.42
CA VAL A 671 2.87 2.60 15.73
C VAL A 671 3.73 3.24 16.83
N PRO A 672 4.18 2.47 17.84
CA PRO A 672 5.00 3.00 18.93
C PRO A 672 6.37 3.50 18.44
N HIS A 673 6.91 4.49 19.14
CA HIS A 673 8.23 5.08 18.89
C HIS A 673 8.40 5.80 17.54
N CYS A 674 7.31 6.37 16.98
CA CYS A 674 7.42 7.27 15.84
C CYS A 674 8.03 8.63 16.20
N VAL A 675 8.68 9.25 15.23
CA VAL A 675 9.21 10.62 15.27
C VAL A 675 8.40 11.49 14.31
N ASN A 676 8.11 12.73 14.69
CA ASN A 676 7.45 13.68 13.81
C ASN A 676 8.42 14.22 12.75
N THR A 677 8.03 14.08 11.49
CA THR A 677 8.90 14.34 10.33
C THR A 677 8.13 15.03 9.20
N LYS A 678 8.86 15.54 8.22
CA LYS A 678 8.30 15.96 6.95
C LYS A 678 8.44 14.82 5.95
N VAL A 679 7.33 14.35 5.39
CA VAL A 679 7.28 13.17 4.52
C VAL A 679 6.69 13.54 3.16
N GLN A 680 7.25 12.98 2.09
CA GLN A 680 6.62 13.00 0.76
C GLN A 680 6.65 11.60 0.16
N VAL A 681 5.50 11.13 -0.35
CA VAL A 681 5.41 9.87 -1.10
C VAL A 681 5.91 10.09 -2.52
N LEU A 682 6.66 9.14 -3.04
CA LEU A 682 7.26 9.10 -4.37
C LEU A 682 6.92 7.78 -5.04
N ARG A 683 6.93 7.74 -6.37
CA ARG A 683 6.71 6.49 -7.11
C ARG A 683 7.37 6.46 -8.49
N SER A 684 7.52 5.24 -8.98
CA SER A 684 7.71 4.92 -10.38
C SER A 684 6.40 4.31 -10.90
N ALA A 685 5.77 4.93 -11.88
CA ALA A 685 4.49 4.44 -12.43
C ALA A 685 4.30 4.88 -13.88
N ALA A 686 3.55 4.11 -14.65
CA ALA A 686 3.27 4.41 -16.06
C ALA A 686 1.87 3.92 -16.48
N ASP A 687 1.56 4.08 -17.76
CA ASP A 687 0.28 3.68 -18.34
C ASP A 687 -0.02 2.18 -18.12
N TRP A 688 0.98 1.31 -18.31
CA TRP A 688 0.79 -0.14 -18.14
C TRP A 688 0.51 -0.54 -16.68
N SER A 689 1.07 0.20 -15.70
CA SER A 689 1.02 -0.17 -14.29
C SER A 689 -0.10 0.52 -13.50
N ALA A 690 -0.39 1.79 -13.81
CA ALA A 690 -1.36 2.62 -13.10
C ALA A 690 -2.34 3.38 -14.02
N GLY A 691 -2.26 3.19 -15.35
CA GLY A 691 -3.15 3.84 -16.32
C GLY A 691 -2.98 5.35 -16.40
N ILE A 692 -1.77 5.88 -16.17
CA ILE A 692 -1.47 7.32 -16.27
C ILE A 692 -0.84 7.68 -17.62
N LYS A 693 -1.31 8.77 -18.23
CA LYS A 693 -0.87 9.23 -19.57
C LYS A 693 0.64 9.44 -19.68
N TYR A 694 1.20 10.03 -18.64
CA TYR A 694 2.61 10.35 -18.54
C TYR A 694 3.14 9.53 -17.37
N HIS A 695 4.22 8.80 -17.62
CA HIS A 695 4.94 8.12 -16.55
C HIS A 695 5.41 9.13 -15.49
N GLU A 696 5.55 8.62 -14.27
CA GLU A 696 6.11 9.32 -13.13
C GLU A 696 7.39 8.60 -12.70
N GLU A 697 8.45 9.36 -12.49
CA GLU A 697 9.78 8.91 -12.04
C GLU A 697 10.25 9.75 -10.84
N SER A 698 9.32 10.05 -9.92
CA SER A 698 9.57 10.98 -8.81
C SER A 698 10.60 10.45 -7.81
N ILE A 699 10.79 9.13 -7.75
CA ILE A 699 11.87 8.50 -6.97
C ILE A 699 13.24 8.89 -7.54
N HIS A 700 13.45 8.72 -8.86
CA HIS A 700 14.72 9.03 -9.51
C HIS A 700 15.09 10.51 -9.35
N ASN A 701 14.10 11.39 -9.55
CA ASN A 701 14.26 12.83 -9.35
C ASN A 701 14.65 13.19 -7.91
N ALA A 702 14.08 12.51 -6.91
CA ALA A 702 14.44 12.72 -5.51
C ALA A 702 15.87 12.27 -5.21
N TYR A 703 16.29 11.08 -5.68
CA TYR A 703 17.66 10.59 -5.54
C TYR A 703 18.68 11.59 -6.10
N ILE A 704 18.51 12.03 -7.36
CA ILE A 704 19.41 13.02 -7.98
C ILE A 704 19.48 14.30 -7.15
N GLN A 705 18.34 14.85 -6.75
CA GLN A 705 18.32 16.12 -6.02
C GLN A 705 18.93 16.02 -4.62
N VAL A 706 18.70 14.92 -3.89
CA VAL A 706 19.31 14.70 -2.58
C VAL A 706 20.82 14.59 -2.69
N ILE A 707 21.31 13.79 -3.65
CA ILE A 707 22.75 13.64 -3.91
C ILE A 707 23.38 14.99 -4.25
N ALA A 708 22.79 15.73 -5.19
CA ALA A 708 23.30 17.03 -5.63
C ALA A 708 23.32 18.09 -4.51
N LYS A 709 22.38 18.04 -3.57
CA LYS A 709 22.26 18.99 -2.44
C LYS A 709 23.03 18.59 -1.18
N SER A 710 23.46 17.34 -1.08
CA SER A 710 24.22 16.84 0.07
C SER A 710 25.49 17.66 0.33
N LYS A 711 25.92 17.74 1.58
CA LYS A 711 27.03 18.60 2.04
C LYS A 711 28.19 17.79 2.62
N HIS A 712 27.91 16.70 3.32
CA HIS A 712 28.85 15.98 4.17
C HIS A 712 29.00 14.51 3.75
N PHE A 713 27.91 13.76 3.62
CA PHE A 713 28.01 12.36 3.21
C PHE A 713 26.74 11.78 2.63
N LEU A 714 26.92 10.64 1.96
CA LEU A 714 25.85 9.76 1.51
C LEU A 714 26.10 8.36 2.08
N TYR A 715 25.07 7.75 2.66
CA TYR A 715 25.05 6.33 2.99
C TYR A 715 23.97 5.63 2.16
N ILE A 716 24.39 4.68 1.33
CA ILE A 716 23.55 3.98 0.38
C ILE A 716 23.59 2.49 0.72
N GLU A 717 22.43 1.91 1.01
CA GLU A 717 22.25 0.47 1.00
C GLU A 717 21.31 0.11 -0.15
N ASN A 718 21.78 -0.65 -1.12
CA ASN A 718 20.95 -1.03 -2.26
C ASN A 718 21.24 -2.44 -2.78
N GLN A 719 20.19 -3.18 -3.15
CA GLN A 719 20.31 -4.51 -3.76
C GLN A 719 21.06 -4.48 -5.11
N PHE A 720 20.86 -3.43 -5.89
CA PHE A 720 21.55 -3.24 -7.17
C PHE A 720 22.21 -1.87 -7.22
N PHE A 721 23.33 -1.79 -7.92
CA PHE A 721 24.06 -0.55 -8.11
C PHE A 721 24.44 -0.39 -9.59
N ILE A 722 23.41 -0.28 -10.44
CA ILE A 722 23.51 -0.18 -11.90
C ILE A 722 23.13 1.23 -12.34
N SER A 723 24.12 2.04 -12.75
CA SER A 723 23.94 3.44 -13.13
C SER A 723 25.04 3.89 -14.10
N CYS A 724 25.35 5.19 -14.11
CA CYS A 724 26.29 5.86 -15.02
C CYS A 724 25.80 5.78 -16.47
N ALA A 725 25.03 6.79 -16.86
CA ALA A 725 24.29 6.77 -18.12
C ALA A 725 25.24 6.86 -19.33
N ASP A 726 25.13 5.90 -20.24
CA ASP A 726 25.71 6.01 -21.59
C ASP A 726 24.65 6.39 -22.64
N ASN A 727 23.40 6.53 -22.21
CA ASN A 727 22.22 6.79 -23.05
C ASN A 727 22.01 5.74 -24.15
N LYS A 728 22.56 4.53 -23.97
CA LYS A 728 22.43 3.39 -24.87
C LYS A 728 21.85 2.17 -24.15
N GLN A 729 22.52 1.73 -23.09
CA GLN A 729 22.12 0.57 -22.29
C GLN A 729 21.63 1.01 -20.91
N VAL A 730 22.26 2.03 -20.33
CA VAL A 730 21.93 2.57 -19.01
C VAL A 730 21.57 4.05 -19.13
N TYR A 731 20.46 4.44 -18.52
CA TYR A 731 19.87 5.79 -18.68
C TYR A 731 19.76 6.58 -17.37
N ASN A 732 19.61 5.91 -16.22
CA ASN A 732 19.50 6.61 -14.94
C ASN A 732 20.82 7.30 -14.55
N LYS A 733 20.72 8.51 -13.99
CA LYS A 733 21.85 9.40 -13.68
C LYS A 733 22.29 9.44 -12.21
N ILE A 734 22.03 8.37 -11.44
CA ILE A 734 22.36 8.35 -10.01
C ILE A 734 23.88 8.31 -9.80
N GLY A 735 24.58 7.44 -10.52
CA GLY A 735 26.04 7.34 -10.52
C GLY A 735 26.70 8.63 -11.01
N ASP A 736 26.14 9.24 -12.06
CA ASP A 736 26.61 10.54 -12.57
C ASP A 736 26.49 11.64 -11.50
N ALA A 737 25.36 11.70 -10.79
CA ALA A 737 25.17 12.66 -9.69
C ALA A 737 26.16 12.43 -8.53
N ILE A 738 26.51 11.17 -8.23
CA ILE A 738 27.53 10.84 -7.22
C ILE A 738 28.92 11.33 -7.68
N ILE A 739 29.29 11.06 -8.93
CA ILE A 739 30.56 11.50 -9.53
C ILE A 739 30.67 13.02 -9.46
N GLU A 740 29.67 13.74 -9.97
CA GLU A 740 29.63 15.20 -9.96
C GLU A 740 29.72 15.76 -8.54
N ARG A 741 29.02 15.13 -7.58
CA ARG A 741 29.03 15.56 -6.19
C ARG A 741 30.39 15.40 -5.54
N ILE A 742 31.07 14.26 -5.76
CA ILE A 742 32.41 14.00 -5.24
C ILE A 742 33.43 14.95 -5.88
N ILE A 743 33.40 15.12 -7.21
CA ILE A 743 34.28 16.07 -7.92
C ILE A 743 34.10 17.48 -7.37
N ARG A 744 32.87 17.92 -7.10
CA ARG A 744 32.60 19.21 -6.46
C ARG A 744 33.25 19.31 -5.07
N ALA A 745 33.12 18.29 -4.22
CA ALA A 745 33.77 18.28 -2.90
C ALA A 745 35.29 18.39 -3.02
N HIS A 746 35.88 17.64 -3.97
CA HIS A 746 37.31 17.66 -4.24
C HIS A 746 37.80 19.04 -4.70
N LYS A 747 37.12 19.64 -5.68
CA LYS A 747 37.44 20.99 -6.19
C LYS A 747 37.27 22.07 -5.13
N GLU A 748 36.32 21.92 -4.22
CA GLU A 748 36.10 22.84 -3.09
C GLU A 748 36.98 22.53 -1.87
N ASN A 749 37.84 21.51 -1.93
CA ASN A 749 38.63 21.00 -0.81
C ASN A 749 37.79 20.75 0.46
N LYS A 750 36.58 20.23 0.29
CA LYS A 750 35.66 19.89 1.39
C LYS A 750 35.66 18.39 1.64
N LYS A 751 35.59 18.02 2.92
CA LYS A 751 35.43 16.62 3.33
C LYS A 751 34.04 16.13 2.94
N PHE A 752 34.01 15.04 2.17
CA PHE A 752 32.79 14.40 1.73
C PHE A 752 33.00 12.89 1.61
N ARG A 753 32.06 12.08 2.10
CA ARG A 753 32.14 10.60 2.03
C ARG A 753 30.91 9.99 1.38
N VAL A 754 31.11 8.92 0.64
CA VAL A 754 30.05 8.11 0.05
C VAL A 754 30.30 6.65 0.45
N TYR A 755 29.34 6.07 1.14
CA TYR A 755 29.36 4.69 1.58
C TYR A 755 28.33 3.92 0.77
N VAL A 756 28.76 2.90 0.03
CA VAL A 756 27.87 2.05 -0.77
C VAL A 756 27.96 0.63 -0.24
N VAL A 757 26.83 0.11 0.28
CA VAL A 757 26.68 -1.26 0.74
C VAL A 757 25.70 -1.98 -0.18
N THR A 758 26.15 -3.06 -0.80
CA THR A 758 25.43 -3.82 -1.84
C THR A 758 25.70 -5.31 -1.65
N PRO A 759 24.82 -6.23 -2.07
CA PRO A 759 25.08 -7.66 -1.85
C PRO A 759 26.33 -8.10 -2.62
N LEU A 760 27.12 -8.99 -2.02
CA LEU A 760 28.36 -9.50 -2.63
C LEU A 760 28.08 -10.24 -3.94
N LEU A 761 26.95 -10.94 -4.03
CA LEU A 761 26.45 -11.58 -5.24
C LEU A 761 24.98 -11.22 -5.45
N PRO A 762 24.52 -11.10 -6.71
CA PRO A 762 23.10 -11.03 -7.03
C PRO A 762 22.34 -12.27 -6.51
N GLY A 763 21.13 -12.07 -5.95
CA GLY A 763 20.32 -13.16 -5.41
C GLY A 763 19.52 -13.90 -6.48
N PHE A 764 20.22 -14.63 -7.34
CA PHE A 764 19.65 -15.56 -8.31
C PHE A 764 20.26 -16.95 -8.10
N GLU A 765 19.49 -18.00 -8.39
CA GLU A 765 20.03 -19.37 -8.38
C GLU A 765 21.16 -19.47 -9.41
N GLY A 766 22.29 -20.01 -8.98
CA GLY A 766 23.42 -20.26 -9.86
C GLY A 766 24.67 -20.63 -9.08
N ASP A 767 25.32 -21.71 -9.52
CA ASP A 767 26.54 -22.16 -8.87
C ASP A 767 27.71 -21.21 -9.20
N ILE A 768 28.01 -20.32 -8.25
CA ILE A 768 29.13 -19.39 -8.34
C ILE A 768 30.47 -20.11 -8.52
N SER A 769 30.55 -21.40 -8.16
CA SER A 769 31.76 -22.17 -8.34
C SER A 769 32.16 -22.36 -9.81
N THR A 770 31.18 -22.33 -10.72
CA THR A 770 31.37 -22.40 -12.17
C THR A 770 31.38 -21.01 -12.84
N GLY A 771 31.40 -19.94 -12.05
CA GLY A 771 31.24 -18.56 -12.50
C GLY A 771 29.81 -18.04 -12.41
N GLY A 772 28.86 -18.86 -11.92
CA GLY A 772 27.45 -18.50 -11.75
C GLY A 772 26.62 -18.61 -13.02
N GLY A 773 25.29 -18.51 -12.89
CA GLY A 773 24.36 -18.53 -14.04
C GLY A 773 24.38 -17.24 -14.86
N SER A 774 23.89 -17.29 -16.11
CA SER A 774 23.90 -16.15 -17.05
C SER A 774 23.27 -14.88 -16.47
N ALA A 775 22.17 -15.01 -15.72
CA ALA A 775 21.51 -13.87 -15.07
C ALA A 775 22.38 -13.23 -13.98
N LEU A 776 23.05 -14.06 -13.18
CA LEU A 776 23.98 -13.61 -12.15
C LEU A 776 25.15 -12.85 -12.78
N GLN A 777 25.78 -13.43 -13.81
CA GLN A 777 26.91 -12.80 -14.52
C GLN A 777 26.51 -11.46 -15.17
N ALA A 778 25.34 -11.39 -15.81
CA ALA A 778 24.87 -10.15 -16.43
C ALA A 778 24.63 -9.02 -15.42
N VAL A 779 24.04 -9.33 -14.26
CA VAL A 779 23.89 -8.32 -13.19
C VAL A 779 25.26 -7.87 -12.67
N MET A 780 26.18 -8.82 -12.47
CA MET A 780 27.55 -8.50 -12.05
C MET A 780 28.27 -7.59 -13.06
N HIS A 781 28.11 -7.84 -14.36
CA HIS A 781 28.63 -6.98 -15.41
C HIS A 781 28.23 -5.53 -15.20
N PHE A 782 26.92 -5.27 -15.04
CA PHE A 782 26.39 -3.91 -14.92
C PHE A 782 26.72 -3.25 -13.56
N ASN A 783 26.80 -4.03 -12.48
CA ASN A 783 27.29 -3.53 -11.18
C ASN A 783 28.75 -3.07 -11.31
N TYR A 784 29.64 -3.90 -11.85
CA TYR A 784 31.04 -3.52 -12.05
C TYR A 784 31.22 -2.40 -13.07
N ARG A 785 30.40 -2.35 -14.14
CA ARG A 785 30.37 -1.24 -15.11
C ARG A 785 30.11 0.10 -14.41
N THR A 786 29.28 0.09 -13.37
CA THR A 786 28.98 1.29 -12.58
C THR A 786 30.12 1.61 -11.62
N MET A 787 30.68 0.62 -10.93
CA MET A 787 31.72 0.83 -9.91
C MET A 787 33.10 1.18 -10.51
N ASN A 788 33.67 0.29 -11.33
CA ASN A 788 35.09 0.37 -11.73
C ASN A 788 35.44 -0.08 -13.17
N ARG A 789 34.51 -0.65 -13.95
CA ARG A 789 34.82 -1.18 -15.29
C ARG A 789 34.32 -0.27 -16.41
N GLY A 790 35.21 0.10 -17.31
CA GLY A 790 34.90 0.97 -18.45
C GLY A 790 34.96 2.46 -18.12
N GLU A 791 34.85 3.27 -19.17
CA GLU A 791 35.08 4.72 -19.08
C GLU A 791 34.00 5.48 -18.31
N TYR A 792 32.77 4.95 -18.26
CA TYR A 792 31.63 5.58 -17.57
C TYR A 792 31.59 5.28 -16.06
N SER A 793 32.41 4.33 -15.58
CA SER A 793 32.36 3.92 -14.18
C SER A 793 32.78 5.05 -13.23
N ILE A 794 32.26 5.01 -12.00
CA ILE A 794 32.54 6.01 -10.97
C ILE A 794 34.04 6.12 -10.72
N ILE A 795 34.73 5.00 -10.47
CA ILE A 795 36.17 5.03 -10.18
C ILE A 795 36.98 5.54 -11.39
N SER A 796 36.64 5.14 -12.63
CA SER A 796 37.33 5.65 -13.82
C SER A 796 37.17 7.16 -13.97
N GLN A 797 35.97 7.70 -13.74
CA GLN A 797 35.70 9.14 -13.85
C GLN A 797 36.38 9.93 -12.73
N LEU A 798 36.37 9.42 -11.49
CA LEU A 798 37.07 10.06 -10.39
C LEU A 798 38.59 10.03 -10.59
N LYS A 799 39.17 8.90 -11.02
CA LYS A 799 40.61 8.79 -11.30
C LYS A 799 41.11 9.83 -12.31
N LYS A 800 40.30 10.17 -13.32
CA LYS A 800 40.64 11.23 -14.30
C LYS A 800 40.79 12.62 -13.65
N GLU A 801 40.00 12.91 -12.61
CA GLU A 801 39.99 14.23 -11.97
C GLU A 801 40.91 14.32 -10.75
N MET A 802 41.13 13.21 -10.02
CA MET A 802 41.85 13.22 -8.73
C MET A 802 42.85 12.08 -8.51
N ASN A 803 43.20 11.31 -9.55
CA ASN A 803 44.04 10.12 -9.44
C ASN A 803 43.54 9.20 -8.31
N ASP A 804 44.43 8.57 -7.53
CA ASP A 804 44.06 7.64 -6.45
C ASP A 804 43.44 8.30 -5.21
N GLN A 805 43.28 9.63 -5.18
CA GLN A 805 42.60 10.30 -4.08
C GLN A 805 41.11 9.97 -4.00
N TRP A 806 40.53 9.34 -5.04
CA TRP A 806 39.13 8.86 -5.03
C TRP A 806 38.82 7.97 -3.84
N MET A 807 39.80 7.21 -3.33
CA MET A 807 39.65 6.32 -2.18
C MET A 807 39.28 7.07 -0.89
N ASN A 808 39.58 8.37 -0.82
CA ASN A 808 39.17 9.22 0.29
C ASN A 808 37.67 9.56 0.23
N TYR A 809 37.01 9.44 -0.92
CA TYR A 809 35.64 9.95 -1.08
C TYR A 809 34.58 8.85 -1.15
N ILE A 810 34.91 7.66 -1.65
CA ILE A 810 33.93 6.59 -1.83
C ILE A 810 34.47 5.22 -1.40
N SER A 811 33.62 4.45 -0.72
CA SER A 811 33.89 3.08 -0.30
C SER A 811 32.75 2.15 -0.73
N PHE A 812 33.11 1.01 -1.31
CA PHE A 812 32.19 -0.07 -1.68
C PHE A 812 32.37 -1.25 -0.73
N GLY A 813 31.29 -1.67 -0.09
CA GLY A 813 31.25 -2.79 0.84
C GLY A 813 30.12 -3.77 0.54
N GLY A 814 30.28 -4.99 1.04
CA GLY A 814 29.22 -5.97 1.18
C GLY A 814 29.14 -6.47 2.62
N LEU A 815 28.23 -7.41 2.90
CA LEU A 815 28.06 -7.98 4.23
C LEU A 815 28.28 -9.50 4.20
N ARG A 816 28.96 -10.04 5.22
CA ARG A 816 29.22 -11.49 5.38
C ARG A 816 29.28 -11.87 6.85
N THR A 817 28.79 -13.06 7.16
CA THR A 817 28.85 -13.65 8.51
C THR A 817 29.34 -15.10 8.46
N HIS A 818 29.54 -15.67 9.65
CA HIS A 818 29.93 -17.07 9.84
C HIS A 818 29.27 -17.66 11.09
N SER A 819 29.25 -18.98 11.15
CA SER A 819 28.75 -19.75 12.29
C SER A 819 29.39 -21.14 12.29
N GLU A 820 29.14 -21.90 13.34
CA GLU A 820 29.29 -23.35 13.34
C GLU A 820 27.94 -24.01 12.97
N LEU A 821 28.00 -25.08 12.15
CA LEU A 821 26.87 -25.92 11.77
C LEU A 821 27.32 -27.39 11.81
N GLU A 822 26.76 -28.17 12.74
CA GLU A 822 27.11 -29.59 12.93
C GLU A 822 28.63 -29.81 13.03
N GLY A 823 29.32 -29.03 13.89
CA GLY A 823 30.77 -29.12 14.08
C GLY A 823 31.63 -28.53 12.96
N ARG A 824 31.02 -27.99 11.89
CA ARG A 824 31.73 -27.40 10.75
C ARG A 824 31.59 -25.89 10.74
N LEU A 825 32.71 -25.21 10.49
CA LEU A 825 32.67 -23.76 10.24
C LEU A 825 32.02 -23.50 8.88
N VAL A 826 31.04 -22.60 8.85
CA VAL A 826 30.33 -22.20 7.65
C VAL A 826 30.29 -20.67 7.54
N THR A 827 30.30 -20.15 6.32
CA THR A 827 30.12 -18.73 6.02
C THR A 827 29.08 -18.54 4.93
N GLU A 828 28.34 -17.45 5.00
CA GLU A 828 27.47 -17.00 3.93
C GLU A 828 27.44 -15.46 3.88
N LEU A 829 27.20 -14.92 2.68
CA LEU A 829 26.92 -13.50 2.53
C LEU A 829 25.60 -13.14 3.22
N ILE A 830 25.53 -11.94 3.80
CA ILE A 830 24.26 -11.37 4.24
C ILE A 830 23.68 -10.63 3.03
N TYR A 831 22.50 -11.02 2.60
CA TYR A 831 21.90 -10.48 1.39
C TYR A 831 21.31 -9.10 1.66
N VAL A 832 21.98 -8.07 1.15
CA VAL A 832 21.53 -6.68 1.22
C VAL A 832 20.41 -6.48 0.21
N HIS A 833 19.17 -6.53 0.70
CA HIS A 833 17.97 -6.25 -0.08
C HIS A 833 17.44 -4.83 0.13
N SER A 834 18.02 -4.06 1.05
CA SER A 834 17.70 -2.65 1.30
C SER A 834 17.56 -1.83 0.01
N LYS A 835 16.73 -0.79 0.03
CA LYS A 835 16.73 0.29 -0.96
C LYS A 835 16.63 1.66 -0.26
N MET A 836 17.76 2.09 0.26
CA MET A 836 17.85 3.26 1.14
C MET A 836 18.97 4.23 0.71
N LEU A 837 18.70 5.52 0.89
CA LEU A 837 19.69 6.59 0.86
C LEU A 837 19.54 7.45 2.11
N ILE A 838 20.63 7.70 2.84
CA ILE A 838 20.72 8.71 3.90
C ILE A 838 21.70 9.80 3.44
N ALA A 839 21.32 11.06 3.59
CA ALA A 839 22.18 12.21 3.33
C ALA A 839 22.29 13.10 4.57
N ASP A 840 23.55 13.39 4.94
CA ASP A 840 23.93 14.36 5.97
C ASP A 840 23.24 14.18 7.34
N ASP A 841 22.83 12.97 7.71
CA ASP A 841 22.00 12.72 8.90
C ASP A 841 20.76 13.63 9.00
N THR A 842 20.15 14.03 7.88
CA THR A 842 18.94 14.88 7.91
C THR A 842 17.85 14.49 6.92
N THR A 843 18.21 13.73 5.90
CA THR A 843 17.29 13.31 4.83
C THR A 843 17.46 11.82 4.58
N VAL A 844 16.34 11.10 4.48
CA VAL A 844 16.31 9.66 4.21
C VAL A 844 15.33 9.38 3.07
N ILE A 845 15.69 8.49 2.16
CA ILE A 845 14.78 7.87 1.19
C ILE A 845 14.71 6.37 1.50
N ILE A 846 13.50 5.84 1.71
CA ILE A 846 13.23 4.40 1.92
C ILE A 846 12.13 3.97 0.95
N GLY A 847 12.29 2.83 0.28
CA GLY A 847 11.25 2.30 -0.61
C GLY A 847 11.58 0.95 -1.21
N SER A 848 10.95 0.65 -2.35
CA SER A 848 11.16 -0.58 -3.10
C SER A 848 12.14 -0.44 -4.27
N ALA A 849 12.48 0.80 -4.66
CA ALA A 849 13.21 1.10 -5.89
C ALA A 849 14.72 0.85 -5.79
N ASN A 850 15.20 -0.09 -6.59
CA ASN A 850 16.62 -0.37 -6.73
C ASN A 850 17.36 0.72 -7.52
N ILE A 851 18.67 0.89 -7.33
CA ILE A 851 19.49 1.73 -8.23
C ILE A 851 19.75 0.94 -9.51
N ASN A 852 18.76 0.99 -10.41
CA ASN A 852 18.83 0.49 -11.78
C ASN A 852 17.73 1.17 -12.62
N ASP A 853 17.80 1.03 -13.94
CA ASP A 853 16.80 1.61 -14.84
C ASP A 853 15.40 0.99 -14.67
N ARG A 854 15.34 -0.30 -14.27
CA ARG A 854 14.08 -1.03 -14.04
C ARG A 854 13.21 -0.34 -13.00
N SER A 855 13.80 0.12 -11.91
CA SER A 855 13.09 0.83 -10.84
C SER A 855 13.02 2.35 -11.07
N MET A 856 14.04 2.97 -11.67
CA MET A 856 14.18 4.43 -11.66
C MET A 856 13.45 5.16 -12.80
N LEU A 857 13.29 4.54 -13.98
CA LEU A 857 12.78 5.26 -15.18
C LEU A 857 11.26 5.47 -15.22
N GLY A 858 10.49 4.98 -14.24
CA GLY A 858 9.03 5.09 -14.19
C GLY A 858 8.24 4.25 -15.20
N LYS A 859 8.80 4.02 -16.41
CA LYS A 859 8.19 3.30 -17.54
C LYS A 859 8.28 1.78 -17.44
N ARG A 860 9.13 1.28 -16.55
CA ARG A 860 9.43 -0.14 -16.33
C ARG A 860 8.65 -0.63 -15.10
N ASP A 861 9.30 -1.12 -14.05
CA ASP A 861 8.63 -1.64 -12.87
C ASP A 861 7.90 -0.53 -12.10
N SER A 862 6.78 -0.86 -11.45
CA SER A 862 6.18 0.07 -10.50
C SER A 862 6.83 -0.04 -9.14
N GLU A 863 7.10 1.12 -8.53
CA GLU A 863 7.82 1.25 -7.28
C GLU A 863 7.20 2.36 -6.43
N VAL A 864 7.37 2.28 -5.11
CA VAL A 864 6.97 3.32 -4.17
C VAL A 864 8.10 3.58 -3.18
N ALA A 865 8.32 4.85 -2.85
CA ALA A 865 9.25 5.26 -1.81
C ALA A 865 8.68 6.43 -0.99
N VAL A 866 9.24 6.65 0.18
CA VAL A 866 9.03 7.86 0.97
C VAL A 866 10.36 8.58 1.14
N ILE A 867 10.35 9.89 0.94
CA ILE A 867 11.43 10.77 1.40
C ILE A 867 11.01 11.38 2.73
N VAL A 868 11.88 11.25 3.73
CA VAL A 868 11.71 11.74 5.10
C VAL A 868 12.77 12.79 5.36
N GLU A 869 12.34 13.99 5.72
CA GLU A 869 13.18 15.10 6.13
C GLU A 869 12.90 15.40 7.61
N ASP A 870 13.97 15.45 8.40
CA ASP A 870 13.86 15.68 9.84
C ASP A 870 13.40 17.10 10.17
N MET A 871 12.36 17.17 11.01
CA MET A 871 11.89 18.42 11.61
C MET A 871 12.53 18.65 12.99
N GLU A 872 12.71 17.59 13.79
CA GLU A 872 13.40 17.64 15.07
C GLU A 872 14.91 17.48 14.87
N LYS A 873 15.69 18.43 15.39
CA LYS A 873 17.15 18.38 15.36
C LYS A 873 17.71 18.02 16.72
N VAL A 874 18.81 17.27 16.73
CA VAL A 874 19.55 16.84 17.92
C VAL A 874 21.04 17.15 17.76
N ALA A 875 21.70 17.42 18.87
CA ALA A 875 23.14 17.65 18.89
C ALA A 875 23.88 16.38 18.42
N SER A 876 24.83 16.56 17.51
CA SER A 876 25.68 15.53 16.93
C SER A 876 27.03 16.14 16.54
N VAL A 877 27.85 15.37 15.83
CA VAL A 877 29.18 15.75 15.37
C VAL A 877 29.35 15.45 13.88
N MET A 878 30.06 16.33 13.17
CA MET A 878 30.36 16.20 11.75
C MET A 878 31.75 16.77 11.47
N ASP A 879 32.73 15.91 11.16
CA ASP A 879 34.16 16.24 11.06
C ASP A 879 34.74 16.93 12.31
N GLY A 880 34.41 16.40 13.49
CA GLY A 880 34.81 16.94 14.79
C GLY A 880 34.12 18.25 15.17
N GLN A 881 33.28 18.82 14.31
CA GLN A 881 32.52 20.04 14.58
C GLN A 881 31.13 19.73 15.13
N ALA A 882 30.62 20.60 15.99
CA ALA A 882 29.25 20.52 16.47
C ALA A 882 28.26 20.61 15.29
N TYR A 883 27.33 19.65 15.22
CA TYR A 883 26.38 19.53 14.13
C TYR A 883 24.96 19.32 14.66
N GLN A 884 23.96 19.84 13.93
CA GLN A 884 22.55 19.65 14.24
C GLN A 884 21.97 18.60 13.30
N ALA A 885 22.04 17.34 13.73
CA ALA A 885 21.53 16.21 12.97
C ALA A 885 20.02 16.08 13.13
N GLY A 886 19.35 15.50 12.14
CA GLY A 886 17.98 15.07 12.22
C GLY A 886 17.83 13.81 13.06
N LYS A 887 16.84 13.77 13.95
CA LYS A 887 16.64 12.64 14.88
C LYS A 887 16.36 11.32 14.16
N PHE A 888 15.48 11.31 13.16
CA PHE A 888 15.12 10.13 12.39
C PHE A 888 16.33 9.60 11.61
N ALA A 889 16.97 10.47 10.82
CA ALA A 889 18.10 10.09 9.98
C ALA A 889 19.32 9.64 10.79
N LEU A 890 19.67 10.38 11.86
CA LEU A 890 20.78 10.04 12.75
C LEU A 890 20.59 8.67 13.40
N GLN A 891 19.41 8.43 13.98
CA GLN A 891 19.14 7.18 14.69
C GLN A 891 19.17 5.98 13.74
N LEU A 892 18.59 6.10 12.54
CA LEU A 892 18.67 5.06 11.51
C LEU A 892 20.12 4.78 11.10
N ARG A 893 20.90 5.83 10.80
CA ARG A 893 22.30 5.70 10.41
C ARG A 893 23.14 5.07 11.52
N LEU A 894 22.92 5.45 12.77
CA LEU A 894 23.57 4.85 13.94
C LEU A 894 23.20 3.37 14.09
N GLU A 895 21.94 2.99 13.92
CA GLU A 895 21.50 1.58 13.97
C GLU A 895 22.24 0.75 12.91
N CYS A 896 22.26 1.23 11.66
CA CYS A 896 22.98 0.59 10.57
C CYS A 896 24.48 0.46 10.87
N PHE A 897 25.15 1.56 11.26
CA PHE A 897 26.60 1.54 11.52
C PHE A 897 26.96 0.65 12.70
N LYS A 898 26.19 0.70 13.80
CA LYS A 898 26.45 -0.15 14.96
C LYS A 898 26.30 -1.63 14.62
N MET A 899 25.32 -1.98 13.80
CA MET A 899 25.11 -3.36 13.35
C MET A 899 26.25 -3.84 12.46
N ILE A 900 26.51 -3.15 11.36
CA ILE A 900 27.47 -3.64 10.34
C ILE A 900 28.93 -3.57 10.80
N LEU A 901 29.26 -2.70 11.77
CA LEU A 901 30.62 -2.58 12.33
C LEU A 901 30.78 -3.35 13.66
N GLY A 902 29.69 -3.87 14.25
CA GLY A 902 29.74 -4.60 15.52
C GLY A 902 29.82 -3.69 16.75
N ALA A 903 29.49 -2.41 16.65
CA ALA A 903 29.54 -1.47 17.77
C ALA A 903 28.44 -1.68 18.83
N PHE A 904 27.46 -2.56 18.57
CA PHE A 904 26.54 -3.02 19.62
C PHE A 904 27.21 -3.92 20.65
N THR A 905 28.22 -4.68 20.25
CA THR A 905 28.95 -5.61 21.13
C THR A 905 30.31 -5.06 21.56
N ASP A 906 30.84 -4.08 20.83
CA ASP A 906 32.12 -3.43 21.13
C ASP A 906 31.94 -1.91 21.26
N PRO A 907 31.77 -1.38 22.49
CA PRO A 907 31.62 0.06 22.74
C PRO A 907 32.83 0.91 22.36
N SER A 908 34.00 0.31 22.10
CA SER A 908 35.19 1.06 21.66
C SER A 908 35.07 1.59 20.23
N ILE A 909 34.11 1.06 19.45
CA ILE A 909 33.85 1.47 18.08
C ILE A 909 32.94 2.71 18.09
N ASP A 910 33.57 3.87 17.99
CA ASP A 910 32.85 5.13 17.83
C ASP A 910 32.33 5.30 16.41
N VAL A 911 31.02 5.45 16.29
CA VAL A 911 30.29 5.66 15.04
C VAL A 911 29.56 7.00 15.01
N SER A 912 29.83 7.92 15.94
CA SER A 912 29.07 9.18 16.05
C SER A 912 29.31 10.11 14.86
N ASP A 913 30.57 10.28 14.46
CA ASP A 913 30.99 11.14 13.34
C ASP A 913 31.16 10.34 12.05
N PRO A 914 30.25 10.48 11.07
CA PRO A 914 30.24 9.66 9.88
C PRO A 914 31.27 10.10 8.84
N ILE A 915 32.05 11.18 9.03
CA ILE A 915 32.99 11.66 7.99
C ILE A 915 34.43 11.86 8.45
N SER A 916 34.68 11.91 9.76
CA SER A 916 36.02 12.05 10.32
C SER A 916 37.01 11.06 9.71
N ASP A 917 38.27 11.46 9.59
CA ASP A 917 39.33 10.58 9.06
C ASP A 917 39.54 9.34 9.93
N ARG A 918 39.43 9.51 11.25
CA ARG A 918 39.48 8.42 12.23
C ARG A 918 38.39 7.38 11.93
N PHE A 919 37.13 7.80 11.83
CA PHE A 919 36.03 6.88 11.51
C PHE A 919 36.23 6.23 10.13
N TYR A 920 36.46 7.03 9.08
CA TYR A 920 36.54 6.52 7.72
C TYR A 920 37.70 5.54 7.52
N LYS A 921 38.92 5.88 7.98
CA LYS A 921 40.13 5.08 7.72
C LYS A 921 40.32 3.98 8.76
N GLU A 922 40.26 4.32 10.05
CA GLU A 922 40.63 3.41 11.14
C GLU A 922 39.47 2.50 11.58
N VAL A 923 38.22 2.90 11.33
CA VAL A 923 37.05 2.07 11.66
C VAL A 923 36.48 1.41 10.41
N TRP A 924 35.95 2.20 9.47
CA TRP A 924 35.22 1.69 8.31
C TRP A 924 36.12 0.87 7.37
N MET A 925 37.15 1.52 6.79
CA MET A 925 38.02 0.87 5.80
C MET A 925 38.83 -0.28 6.42
N THR A 926 39.35 -0.09 7.64
CA THR A 926 40.09 -1.12 8.35
C THR A 926 39.23 -2.34 8.67
N THR A 927 37.98 -2.15 9.12
CA THR A 927 37.06 -3.27 9.39
C THR A 927 36.71 -4.01 8.09
N ALA A 928 36.35 -3.28 7.03
CA ALA A 928 36.02 -3.86 5.74
C ALA A 928 37.17 -4.71 5.17
N SER A 929 38.40 -4.17 5.19
CA SER A 929 39.59 -4.85 4.69
C SER A 929 39.98 -6.05 5.55
N ARG A 930 40.06 -5.87 6.88
CA ARG A 930 40.39 -6.95 7.83
C ARG A 930 39.42 -8.12 7.69
N ASN A 931 38.12 -7.85 7.69
CA ASN A 931 37.11 -8.89 7.61
C ASN A 931 37.18 -9.64 6.28
N ALA A 932 37.34 -8.91 5.15
CA ALA A 932 37.48 -9.52 3.83
C ALA A 932 38.69 -10.47 3.78
N SER A 933 39.87 -10.03 4.25
CA SER A 933 41.08 -10.86 4.27
C SER A 933 40.95 -12.09 5.17
N ILE A 934 40.28 -11.97 6.32
CA ILE A 934 40.04 -13.13 7.21
C ILE A 934 39.09 -14.12 6.55
N TYR A 935 37.95 -13.67 6.00
CA TYR A 935 36.99 -14.57 5.35
C TYR A 935 37.60 -15.27 4.12
N GLU A 936 38.37 -14.54 3.31
CA GLU A 936 39.07 -15.11 2.15
C GLU A 936 40.12 -16.16 2.56
N LYS A 937 40.88 -15.91 3.63
CA LYS A 937 41.87 -16.87 4.12
C LYS A 937 41.24 -18.09 4.78
N VAL A 938 40.21 -17.87 5.60
CA VAL A 938 39.58 -18.94 6.37
C VAL A 938 38.75 -19.84 5.47
N PHE A 939 37.87 -19.27 4.66
CA PHE A 939 36.88 -20.04 3.91
C PHE A 939 37.16 -20.13 2.41
N ARG A 940 38.08 -19.30 1.87
CA ARG A 940 38.25 -19.13 0.42
C ARG A 940 36.91 -18.89 -0.26
N CYS A 941 36.10 -18.00 0.34
CA CYS A 941 34.76 -17.70 -0.15
C CYS A 941 34.80 -16.83 -1.40
N LEU A 942 33.78 -16.97 -2.25
CA LEU A 942 33.55 -16.12 -3.42
C LEU A 942 32.49 -15.05 -3.11
N PRO A 943 32.51 -13.90 -3.80
CA PRO A 943 33.52 -13.45 -4.77
C PRO A 943 34.81 -12.97 -4.08
N SER A 944 35.92 -12.95 -4.82
CA SER A 944 37.25 -12.56 -4.33
C SER A 944 38.08 -11.86 -5.41
N SER A 945 38.84 -10.82 -5.05
CA SER A 945 39.76 -10.15 -5.97
C SER A 945 40.96 -11.02 -6.38
N LEU A 946 41.19 -12.16 -5.72
CA LEU A 946 42.21 -13.15 -6.11
C LEU A 946 41.81 -13.98 -7.34
N VAL A 947 40.56 -13.85 -7.81
CA VAL A 947 40.01 -14.63 -8.92
C VAL A 947 39.56 -13.68 -10.03
N ARG A 948 40.41 -13.44 -11.01
CA ARG A 948 40.18 -12.49 -12.12
C ARG A 948 39.65 -13.17 -13.38
N ASN A 949 39.82 -14.48 -13.51
CA ASN A 949 39.34 -15.27 -14.64
C ASN A 949 38.86 -16.68 -14.22
N LEU A 950 38.24 -17.41 -15.16
CA LEU A 950 37.70 -18.75 -14.89
C LEU A 950 38.79 -19.79 -14.57
N GLN A 951 40.00 -19.64 -15.09
CA GLN A 951 41.11 -20.55 -14.77
C GLN A 951 41.60 -20.35 -13.33
N GLU A 952 41.70 -19.10 -12.89
CA GLU A 952 41.99 -18.75 -11.50
C GLU A 952 40.86 -19.24 -10.59
N LEU A 953 39.59 -19.18 -11.02
CA LEU A 953 38.44 -19.68 -10.25
C LEU A 953 38.55 -21.19 -9.97
N LEU A 954 38.83 -21.98 -11.01
CA LEU A 954 39.03 -23.43 -10.88
C LEU A 954 40.23 -23.73 -9.96
N SER A 955 41.35 -23.02 -10.15
CA SER A 955 42.55 -23.18 -9.33
C SER A 955 42.35 -22.74 -7.87
N PHE A 956 41.46 -21.78 -7.65
CA PHE A 956 41.17 -21.24 -6.33
C PHE A 956 40.38 -22.23 -5.48
N GLN A 957 39.50 -23.02 -6.10
CA GLN A 957 38.63 -24.00 -5.46
C GLN A 957 39.29 -25.34 -5.15
N THR A 958 40.32 -25.73 -5.91
CA THR A 958 41.04 -27.00 -5.66
C THR A 958 41.83 -26.96 -4.35
N LYS A 959 42.18 -25.77 -3.86
CA LYS A 959 42.86 -25.58 -2.58
C LYS A 959 41.83 -25.43 -1.45
N PRO A 960 41.91 -26.25 -0.38
CA PRO A 960 41.03 -26.10 0.78
C PRO A 960 41.29 -24.78 1.52
N GLY A 961 40.27 -24.29 2.23
CA GLY A 961 40.42 -23.17 3.15
C GLY A 961 41.00 -23.62 4.49
N LEU A 962 41.41 -22.63 5.31
CA LEU A 962 41.91 -22.89 6.65
C LEU A 962 40.87 -23.58 7.54
N ASP A 963 39.58 -23.35 7.27
CA ASP A 963 38.46 -24.03 7.92
C ASP A 963 38.54 -25.56 7.81
N LYS A 964 39.14 -26.08 6.74
CA LYS A 964 39.34 -27.51 6.50
C LYS A 964 40.75 -27.99 6.87
N GLU A 965 41.76 -27.14 6.64
CA GLU A 965 43.17 -27.49 6.91
C GLU A 965 43.52 -27.46 8.40
N ASP A 966 43.08 -26.42 9.12
CA ASP A 966 43.38 -26.18 10.54
C ASP A 966 42.20 -25.45 11.21
N PRO A 967 41.14 -26.20 11.61
CA PRO A 967 39.94 -25.62 12.20
C PRO A 967 40.21 -24.81 13.47
N ALA A 968 41.20 -25.19 14.28
CA ALA A 968 41.54 -24.47 15.51
C ALA A 968 42.08 -23.07 15.20
N LYS A 969 43.02 -22.97 14.26
CA LYS A 969 43.54 -21.68 13.80
C LYS A 969 42.50 -20.87 13.05
N ALA A 970 41.62 -21.52 12.29
CA ALA A 970 40.47 -20.85 11.67
C ALA A 970 39.58 -20.17 12.73
N GLN A 971 39.21 -20.87 13.80
CA GLN A 971 38.45 -20.30 14.92
C GLN A 971 39.17 -19.11 15.57
N GLU A 972 40.49 -19.19 15.80
CA GLU A 972 41.27 -18.06 16.33
C GLU A 972 41.28 -16.84 15.41
N MET A 973 41.35 -17.05 14.09
CA MET A 973 41.26 -15.96 13.12
C MET A 973 39.87 -15.33 13.10
N LEU A 974 38.81 -16.13 13.16
CA LEU A 974 37.43 -15.67 13.15
C LEU A 974 37.07 -14.81 14.37
N LYS A 975 37.69 -15.05 15.54
CA LYS A 975 37.56 -14.17 16.72
C LYS A 975 38.00 -12.71 16.48
N LYS A 976 38.76 -12.45 15.41
CA LYS A 976 39.23 -11.09 15.04
C LYS A 976 38.23 -10.35 14.14
N ILE A 977 37.19 -11.03 13.64
CA ILE A 977 36.10 -10.39 12.89
C ILE A 977 35.34 -9.44 13.82
N ARG A 978 34.99 -8.25 13.33
CA ARG A 978 34.05 -7.34 14.01
C ARG A 978 32.98 -6.91 13.02
N GLY A 979 31.71 -7.01 13.43
CA GLY A 979 30.58 -6.71 12.56
C GLY A 979 30.52 -7.61 11.32
N PHE A 980 29.84 -7.11 10.29
CA PHE A 980 29.53 -7.83 9.06
C PHE A 980 30.17 -7.23 7.82
N LEU A 981 30.63 -5.97 7.89
CA LEU A 981 31.17 -5.24 6.75
C LEU A 981 32.42 -5.92 6.19
N VAL A 982 32.43 -6.15 4.88
CA VAL A 982 33.59 -6.61 4.12
C VAL A 982 33.82 -5.69 2.91
N GLN A 983 35.07 -5.51 2.51
CA GLN A 983 35.41 -4.77 1.31
C GLN A 983 34.87 -5.47 0.06
N PHE A 984 34.26 -4.72 -0.85
CA PHE A 984 33.73 -5.29 -2.09
C PHE A 984 34.87 -5.70 -3.05
N PRO A 985 34.88 -6.93 -3.61
CA PRO A 985 35.98 -7.43 -4.44
C PRO A 985 35.88 -6.92 -5.89
N LEU A 986 36.42 -5.73 -6.15
CA LEU A 986 36.31 -5.03 -7.44
C LEU A 986 36.96 -5.75 -8.64
N ASP A 987 37.89 -6.68 -8.39
CA ASP A 987 38.66 -7.38 -9.42
C ASP A 987 38.14 -8.78 -9.75
N PHE A 988 37.08 -9.24 -9.08
CA PHE A 988 36.54 -10.58 -9.29
C PHE A 988 36.00 -10.77 -10.72
N LEU A 989 36.53 -11.74 -11.45
CA LEU A 989 36.22 -12.00 -12.87
C LEU A 989 36.39 -10.75 -13.76
N SER A 990 37.41 -9.93 -13.48
CA SER A 990 37.74 -8.71 -14.24
C SER A 990 38.25 -8.97 -15.65
N GLU A 991 38.85 -10.13 -15.91
CA GLU A 991 39.36 -10.54 -17.22
C GLU A 991 38.34 -11.36 -18.02
N GLN A 992 37.09 -11.47 -17.53
CA GLN A 992 36.00 -12.19 -18.20
C GLN A 992 34.96 -11.24 -18.79
N ASN A 993 34.42 -11.63 -19.95
CA ASN A 993 33.20 -11.00 -20.44
C ASN A 993 31.98 -11.66 -19.77
N LEU A 994 31.42 -10.97 -18.78
CA LEU A 994 30.27 -11.43 -18.00
C LEU A 994 28.92 -11.26 -18.72
N MET A 995 28.90 -10.72 -19.93
CA MET A 995 27.68 -10.66 -20.74
C MET A 995 27.41 -12.00 -21.41
N PRO A 996 26.14 -12.45 -21.49
CA PRO A 996 25.80 -13.64 -22.25
C PRO A 996 26.24 -13.52 -23.72
N SER A 997 26.62 -14.63 -24.35
CA SER A 997 27.08 -14.61 -25.75
C SER A 997 25.97 -14.10 -26.70
N VAL A 998 26.36 -13.29 -27.69
CA VAL A 998 25.44 -12.74 -28.70
C VAL A 998 24.69 -13.87 -29.41
N GLY A 999 23.36 -13.78 -29.45
CA GLY A 999 22.48 -14.78 -30.06
C GLY A 999 21.98 -15.89 -29.12
N THR A 1000 22.41 -15.91 -27.85
CA THR A 1000 21.83 -16.80 -26.83
C THR A 1000 20.46 -16.30 -26.36
N LYS A 1001 19.60 -17.21 -25.90
CA LYS A 1001 18.30 -16.88 -25.29
C LYS A 1001 18.47 -15.86 -24.15
N ASP A 1002 19.51 -16.02 -23.35
CA ASP A 1002 19.82 -15.14 -22.23
C ASP A 1002 20.24 -13.74 -22.69
N HIS A 1003 21.04 -13.63 -23.77
CA HIS A 1003 21.33 -12.33 -24.38
C HIS A 1003 20.06 -11.63 -24.86
N ILE A 1004 19.09 -12.34 -25.45
CA ILE A 1004 17.84 -11.74 -25.95
C ILE A 1004 16.93 -11.26 -24.80
N VAL A 1005 17.06 -11.84 -23.61
CA VAL A 1005 16.28 -11.45 -22.41
C VAL A 1005 16.96 -10.31 -21.63
N ILE A 1006 18.30 -10.23 -21.69
CA ILE A 1006 19.12 -9.28 -20.93
C ILE A 1006 19.41 -7.99 -21.73
N ALA A 1007 19.57 -8.07 -23.05
CA ALA A 1007 19.68 -6.92 -23.95
C ALA A 1007 18.30 -6.28 -24.19
#